data_AF-A0A939EGR6-F1
#
_entry.id   AF-A0A939EGR6-F1
#
_cell.length_a   1.000
_cell.length_b   1.000
_cell.length_c   1.000
_cell.angle_alpha   90.00
_cell.angle_beta   90.00
_cell.angle_gamma   90.00
#
_symmetry.space_group_name_H-M   'P 1'
#
loop_
_entity.id
_entity.type
_entity.pdbx_description
1 polymer ?
#
loop_
_entity_poly.entity_id
_entity_poly.type
_entity_poly.pdbx_seq_one_letter_code
_entity_poly.pdbx_strand_id
1 'polypeptide(L)'
;MSAFYHFHWVRKGGGDNLVVVTTLREFKRQDLISIIDRDILSGSPYPDSLIVIAPSDAAVQMKKSLKQMIELEALLRLPATIPVVLVSFDAQGRLSAPRASVLRGTIKLEKEDFENILSAGILCLVKTREAVLVAPHAHHFVHPRRRHSRGFLRAANALIQGEEIGFLALVLLRYLGNADLKIWIDSSSIASLVYAACALKSRLTGSPPSIQIESFSSYDGVDRLSVQDPNGELVLISATASGSLPQKVMEKTRLPDARVITLFSTAKRVVGTVVFDAREIITDLDPLIFEVFEEIQCPWCREGSRTITFVGDQFLADAATITAYTLVQSDASPLLRKTLGRYRGRNAFSLRSDADRAVHRLHVDLSKTLFDRDRREEIRTVIRRYAPASTTHILPSRGTDSETLAGIVADEITALGLKRPEVLNPFQPDDATSDRRGVMVVAASIGSGQSFQDASRDLRNSFKNLPRTYLVGLNKHSVAEHQPILLKDLEHNNTAPKHVLCTVDQMSFPHPNQFSAWKKELEFWRKLRLDLSVTFPSAEVVTTIDKRIEILSREIFGDEFLLPDSHKQPLRLRPSFAFWNEAYGDEITQGDVFATIASILENCRKQAKSRHLSPPLAQSPFHMNVLSSENFTRFNDGIIQGCLLRAAFPHELSFAHAVTANHSAKISHLIIKMLEHHADSQGEACLEFLIALATRRMSLAAADLKRIANHPVENLPDILTVVLPYAVDEVPEDLLDKANISTPS
;
A
#
# COMPACT_ATOMS: atom_id res chain seq x y z
N MET A 1 19.93 27.24 -13.92
CA MET A 1 19.40 26.17 -14.81
C MET A 1 20.38 26.05 -15.95
N SER A 2 20.75 24.84 -16.33
CA SER A 2 21.74 24.57 -17.39
C SER A 2 21.08 24.75 -18.76
N ALA A 3 21.79 25.31 -19.73
CA ALA A 3 21.34 25.35 -21.13
C ALA A 3 21.40 23.98 -21.85
N PHE A 4 21.93 22.96 -21.18
CA PHE A 4 22.15 21.63 -21.73
C PHE A 4 21.59 20.53 -20.85
N TYR A 5 20.96 19.56 -21.50
CA TYR A 5 20.69 18.24 -20.94
C TYR A 5 21.92 17.36 -21.20
N HIS A 6 22.40 16.63 -20.20
CA HIS A 6 23.59 15.79 -20.33
C HIS A 6 23.38 14.41 -19.71
N PHE A 7 24.02 13.40 -20.29
CA PHE A 7 23.95 12.00 -19.86
C PHE A 7 25.12 11.21 -20.45
N HIS A 8 25.32 10.01 -19.93
CA HIS A 8 26.34 9.07 -20.44
C HIS A 8 25.72 8.05 -21.39
N TRP A 9 26.44 7.75 -22.47
CA TRP A 9 26.09 6.70 -23.41
C TRP A 9 27.28 5.76 -23.60
N VAL A 10 27.09 4.50 -23.21
CA VAL A 10 28.06 3.44 -23.40
C VAL A 10 27.80 2.76 -24.75
N ARG A 11 28.78 2.86 -25.66
CA ARG A 11 28.68 2.19 -26.96
C ARG A 11 28.95 0.70 -26.80
N LYS A 12 28.13 -0.16 -27.41
CA LYS A 12 28.31 -1.62 -27.35
C LYS A 12 29.68 -2.01 -27.94
N GLY A 13 30.56 -2.59 -27.11
CA GLY A 13 31.94 -2.91 -27.50
C GLY A 13 32.87 -1.69 -27.64
N GLY A 14 32.45 -0.52 -27.16
CA GLY A 14 33.22 0.72 -27.15
C GLY A 14 33.29 1.34 -25.75
N GLY A 15 33.65 2.63 -25.70
CA GLY A 15 33.81 3.40 -24.48
C GLY A 15 32.57 4.14 -23.98
N ASP A 16 32.69 4.77 -22.82
CA ASP A 16 31.69 5.64 -22.18
C ASP A 16 31.80 7.08 -22.72
N ASN A 17 30.70 7.62 -23.24
CA ASN A 17 30.69 8.91 -23.94
C ASN A 17 29.79 9.90 -23.20
N LEU A 18 30.32 11.07 -22.87
CA LEU A 18 29.53 12.18 -22.33
C LEU A 18 28.77 12.86 -23.47
N VAL A 19 27.44 12.80 -23.42
CA VAL A 19 26.55 13.43 -24.39
C VAL A 19 25.95 14.70 -23.78
N VAL A 20 26.04 15.81 -24.50
CA VAL A 20 25.52 17.10 -24.08
C VAL A 20 24.62 17.66 -25.18
N VAL A 21 23.34 17.85 -24.88
CA VAL A 21 22.30 18.26 -25.85
C VAL A 21 21.77 19.64 -25.51
N THR A 22 21.67 20.50 -26.51
CA THR A 22 20.91 21.75 -26.40
C THR A 22 19.96 21.92 -27.57
N THR A 23 18.83 22.56 -27.30
CA THR A 23 17.86 23.01 -28.31
C THR A 23 17.88 24.52 -28.50
N LEU A 24 18.69 25.23 -27.71
CA LEU A 24 18.79 26.69 -27.75
C LEU A 24 19.67 27.14 -28.92
N ARG A 25 19.42 28.35 -29.41
CA ARG A 25 20.24 28.98 -30.44
C ARG A 25 21.56 29.51 -29.87
N GLU A 26 21.52 30.00 -28.64
CA GLU A 26 22.69 30.54 -27.96
C GLU A 26 23.53 29.45 -27.31
N PHE A 27 24.85 29.53 -27.49
CA PHE A 27 25.80 28.62 -26.87
C PHE A 27 26.29 29.18 -25.54
N LYS A 28 25.82 28.60 -24.42
CA LYS A 28 26.24 28.99 -23.06
C LYS A 28 27.53 28.26 -22.67
N ARG A 29 28.68 28.86 -23.01
CA ARG A 29 30.02 28.29 -22.75
C ARG A 29 30.21 27.85 -21.29
N GLN A 30 29.82 28.70 -20.34
CA GLN A 30 30.03 28.45 -18.91
C GLN A 30 29.30 27.19 -18.41
N ASP A 31 28.11 26.91 -18.95
CA ASP A 31 27.33 25.74 -18.58
C ASP A 31 28.03 24.46 -19.03
N LEU A 32 28.56 24.44 -20.27
CA LEU A 32 29.33 23.31 -20.78
C LEU A 32 30.59 23.05 -19.93
N ILE A 33 31.32 24.12 -19.55
CA ILE A 33 32.49 24.00 -18.67
C ILE A 33 32.07 23.39 -17.33
N SER A 34 31.00 23.89 -16.72
CA SER A 34 30.52 23.38 -15.44
C SER A 34 30.05 21.91 -15.51
N ILE A 35 29.53 21.45 -16.64
CA ILE A 35 29.15 20.04 -16.83
C ILE A 35 30.41 19.19 -16.87
N ILE A 36 31.38 19.54 -17.71
CA ILE A 36 32.64 18.82 -17.85
C ILE A 36 33.42 18.77 -16.53
N ASP A 37 33.50 19.90 -15.80
CA ASP A 37 34.25 19.98 -14.53
C ASP A 37 33.61 19.17 -13.40
N ARG A 38 32.30 18.90 -13.47
CA ARG A 38 31.57 18.10 -12.47
C ARG A 38 31.45 16.63 -12.85
N ASP A 39 31.79 16.28 -14.08
CA ASP A 39 31.69 14.93 -14.59
C ASP A 39 32.83 14.07 -14.04
N ILE A 40 32.56 13.35 -12.95
CA ILE A 40 33.51 12.45 -12.30
C ILE A 40 32.96 11.03 -12.37
N LEU A 41 33.59 10.18 -13.19
CA LEU A 41 33.21 8.78 -13.33
C LEU A 41 33.85 7.92 -12.23
N SER A 42 33.11 6.92 -11.74
CA SER A 42 33.65 5.90 -10.85
C SER A 42 34.65 5.02 -11.62
N GLY A 43 35.94 5.24 -11.41
CA GLY A 43 37.01 4.41 -11.98
C GLY A 43 37.74 4.98 -13.22
N SER A 44 37.28 6.10 -13.79
CA SER A 44 38.02 6.86 -14.83
C SER A 44 37.91 8.36 -14.56
N PRO A 45 38.99 9.15 -14.69
CA PRO A 45 38.91 10.60 -14.48
C PRO A 45 38.22 11.34 -15.63
N TYR A 46 37.99 10.71 -16.78
CA TYR A 46 37.41 11.38 -17.97
C TYR A 46 36.56 10.42 -18.84
N PRO A 47 35.60 10.94 -19.62
CA PRO A 47 34.87 10.16 -20.62
C PRO A 47 35.74 9.82 -21.83
N ASP A 48 35.38 8.76 -22.55
CA ASP A 48 36.08 8.33 -23.78
C ASP A 48 35.83 9.26 -24.97
N SER A 49 34.71 10.00 -24.97
CA SER A 49 34.48 11.10 -25.90
C SER A 49 33.45 12.13 -25.39
N LEU A 50 33.48 13.33 -25.95
CA LEU A 50 32.46 14.37 -25.76
C LEU A 50 31.64 14.55 -27.05
N ILE A 51 30.33 14.27 -26.96
CA ILE A 51 29.38 14.41 -28.05
C ILE A 51 28.45 15.59 -27.74
N VAL A 52 28.58 16.67 -28.51
CA VAL A 52 27.70 17.85 -28.38
C VAL A 52 26.62 17.79 -29.46
N ILE A 53 25.35 17.76 -29.08
CA ILE A 53 24.20 17.75 -29.99
C ILE A 53 23.54 19.12 -29.99
N ALA A 54 23.41 19.71 -31.18
CA ALA A 54 22.90 21.06 -31.38
C ALA A 54 21.93 21.15 -32.57
N PRO A 55 21.04 22.16 -32.59
CA PRO A 55 20.15 22.37 -33.73
C PRO A 55 20.94 22.89 -34.94
N SER A 56 20.51 22.53 -36.16
CA SER A 56 21.23 22.85 -37.40
C SER A 56 21.42 24.35 -37.63
N ASP A 57 20.49 25.18 -37.15
CA ASP A 57 20.54 26.65 -37.23
C ASP A 57 21.59 27.29 -36.31
N ALA A 58 22.05 26.58 -35.28
CA ALA A 58 23.09 27.03 -34.34
C ALA A 58 24.45 26.34 -34.57
N ALA A 59 24.49 25.23 -35.30
CA ALA A 59 25.66 24.36 -35.43
C ALA A 59 26.93 25.10 -35.91
N VAL A 60 26.81 26.03 -36.87
CA VAL A 60 27.97 26.79 -37.40
C VAL A 60 28.62 27.67 -36.33
N GLN A 61 27.80 28.40 -35.56
CA GLN A 61 28.29 29.28 -34.50
C GLN A 61 28.85 28.48 -33.31
N MET A 62 28.19 27.38 -32.95
CA MET A 62 28.65 26.46 -31.91
C MET A 62 29.98 25.81 -32.28
N LYS A 63 30.15 25.37 -33.52
CA LYS A 63 31.40 24.82 -34.04
C LYS A 63 32.57 25.78 -33.86
N LYS A 64 32.37 27.06 -34.21
CA LYS A 64 33.39 28.10 -34.04
C LYS A 64 33.75 28.28 -32.56
N SER A 65 32.75 28.32 -31.67
CA SER A 65 32.98 28.49 -30.24
C SER A 65 33.68 27.29 -29.60
N LEU A 66 33.29 26.06 -29.95
CA LEU A 66 33.92 24.83 -29.47
C LEU A 66 35.38 24.74 -29.92
N LYS A 67 35.69 25.09 -31.17
CA LYS A 67 37.09 25.16 -31.64
C LYS A 67 37.94 26.13 -30.83
N GLN A 68 37.42 27.34 -30.57
CA GLN A 68 38.11 28.32 -29.72
C GLN A 68 38.35 27.78 -28.29
N MET A 69 37.38 27.04 -27.73
CA MET A 69 37.54 26.44 -26.40
C MET A 69 38.56 25.29 -26.39
N ILE A 70 38.64 24.50 -27.47
CA ILE A 70 39.63 23.43 -27.61
C ILE A 70 41.04 24.01 -27.76
N GLU A 71 41.21 25.09 -28.52
CA GLU A 71 42.49 25.80 -28.71
C GLU A 71 42.99 26.45 -27.41
N LEU A 72 42.06 26.97 -26.60
CA LEU A 72 42.33 27.57 -25.30
C LEU A 72 42.16 26.50 -24.20
N GLU A 73 43.07 25.54 -24.09
CA GLU A 73 43.03 24.36 -23.19
C GLU A 73 42.50 24.64 -21.76
N ALA A 74 42.71 25.85 -21.23
CA ALA A 74 42.16 26.32 -19.95
C ALA A 74 40.61 26.33 -19.86
N LEU A 75 39.90 26.38 -21.00
CA LEU A 75 38.44 26.46 -21.07
C LEU A 75 37.76 25.10 -21.21
N LEU A 76 38.45 24.07 -21.68
CA LEU A 76 37.85 22.75 -21.90
C LEU A 76 38.82 21.71 -21.35
N ARG A 77 38.71 21.45 -20.03
CA ARG A 77 39.62 20.64 -19.21
C ARG A 77 39.50 19.13 -19.48
N LEU A 78 39.52 18.75 -20.76
CA LEU A 78 39.55 17.39 -21.24
C LEU A 78 40.91 17.10 -21.89
N PRO A 79 41.60 16.00 -21.54
CA PRO A 79 42.82 15.57 -22.21
C PRO A 79 42.75 15.64 -23.73
N ALA A 80 43.86 16.00 -24.37
CA ALA A 80 43.95 16.13 -25.83
C ALA A 80 43.60 14.84 -26.60
N THR A 81 43.71 13.68 -25.95
CA THR A 81 43.36 12.37 -26.49
C THR A 81 41.86 12.15 -26.63
N ILE A 82 41.02 12.88 -25.89
CA ILE A 82 39.57 12.68 -25.86
C ILE A 82 38.93 13.32 -27.11
N PRO A 83 38.29 12.54 -27.98
CA PRO A 83 37.58 13.06 -29.15
C PRO A 83 36.44 13.99 -28.77
N VAL A 84 36.25 15.05 -29.56
CA VAL A 84 35.14 16.00 -29.41
C VAL A 84 34.42 16.11 -30.74
N VAL A 85 33.11 15.87 -30.76
CA VAL A 85 32.28 15.89 -31.98
C VAL A 85 31.04 16.75 -31.79
N LEU A 86 30.71 17.56 -32.81
CA LEU A 86 29.47 18.34 -32.88
C LEU A 86 28.47 17.68 -33.83
N VAL A 87 27.43 17.09 -33.29
CA VAL A 87 26.31 16.51 -34.03
C VAL A 87 25.23 17.58 -34.21
N SER A 88 24.71 17.73 -35.42
CA SER A 88 23.58 18.62 -35.68
C SER A 88 22.29 17.84 -35.93
N PHE A 89 21.13 18.41 -35.61
CA PHE A 89 19.81 17.87 -35.98
C PHE A 89 18.98 18.84 -36.82
N ASP A 90 18.17 18.28 -37.72
CA ASP A 90 17.27 19.03 -38.60
C ASP A 90 15.82 19.15 -38.05
N ALA A 91 14.93 19.77 -38.83
CA ALA A 91 13.52 19.95 -38.48
C ALA A 91 12.72 18.63 -38.38
N GLN A 92 13.29 17.49 -38.80
CA GLN A 92 12.73 16.15 -38.66
C GLN A 92 13.40 15.37 -37.51
N GLY A 93 14.25 16.03 -36.72
CA GLY A 93 15.00 15.40 -35.62
C GLY A 93 16.06 14.41 -36.09
N ARG A 94 16.48 14.47 -37.37
CA ARG A 94 17.52 13.58 -37.90
C ARG A 94 18.90 14.11 -37.52
N LEU A 95 19.67 13.28 -36.81
CA LEU A 95 21.03 13.58 -36.39
C LEU A 95 22.03 13.35 -37.53
N SER A 96 23.03 14.24 -37.62
CA SER A 96 24.10 14.18 -38.62
C SER A 96 25.43 14.64 -38.05
N ALA A 97 26.49 13.87 -38.31
CA ALA A 97 27.86 14.17 -37.91
C ALA A 97 28.82 13.92 -39.08
N PRO A 98 28.89 14.81 -40.09
CA PRO A 98 29.86 14.68 -41.18
C PRO A 98 31.30 14.72 -40.64
N ARG A 99 32.29 14.23 -41.39
CA ARG A 99 33.72 14.21 -40.94
C ARG A 99 34.21 15.58 -40.42
N ALA A 100 33.76 16.67 -41.03
CA ALA A 100 34.12 18.02 -40.61
C ALA A 100 33.56 18.41 -39.22
N SER A 101 32.63 17.65 -38.65
CA SER A 101 32.06 17.85 -37.31
C SER A 101 32.92 17.29 -36.17
N VAL A 102 33.89 16.44 -36.47
CA VAL A 102 34.90 16.01 -35.48
C VAL A 102 35.88 17.17 -35.30
N LEU A 103 35.92 17.73 -34.10
CA LEU A 103 36.70 18.91 -33.75
C LEU A 103 38.06 18.55 -33.14
N ARG A 104 38.14 17.40 -32.48
CA ARG A 104 39.35 16.82 -31.89
C ARG A 104 39.26 15.31 -31.91
N GLY A 105 40.40 14.62 -32.03
CA GLY A 105 40.50 13.17 -32.00
C GLY A 105 39.84 12.47 -33.21
N THR A 106 39.55 11.18 -33.05
CA THR A 106 38.86 10.37 -34.08
C THR A 106 37.66 9.67 -33.48
N ILE A 107 36.47 9.94 -34.00
CA ILE A 107 35.23 9.24 -33.66
C ILE A 107 34.36 9.13 -34.91
N LYS A 108 33.74 7.97 -35.10
CA LYS A 108 32.78 7.72 -36.18
C LYS A 108 31.45 7.28 -35.57
N LEU A 109 30.43 8.09 -35.81
CA LEU A 109 29.05 7.83 -35.41
C LEU A 109 28.24 7.41 -36.64
N GLU A 110 27.51 6.31 -36.51
CA GLU A 110 26.63 5.74 -37.52
C GLU A 110 25.16 5.95 -37.13
N LYS A 111 24.24 5.62 -38.04
CA LYS A 111 22.81 5.84 -37.81
C LYS A 111 22.30 5.12 -36.56
N GLU A 112 22.78 3.90 -36.31
CA GLU A 112 22.42 3.12 -35.13
C GLU A 112 22.93 3.75 -33.83
N ASP A 113 24.12 4.38 -33.85
CA ASP A 113 24.64 5.10 -32.69
C ASP A 113 23.72 6.27 -32.31
N PHE A 114 23.18 7.00 -33.29
CA PHE A 114 22.27 8.11 -33.01
C PHE A 114 20.97 7.65 -32.34
N GLU A 115 20.39 6.54 -32.78
CA GLU A 115 19.19 5.97 -32.15
C GLU A 115 19.48 5.47 -30.73
N ASN A 116 20.64 4.85 -30.52
CA ASN A 116 21.08 4.38 -29.21
C ASN A 116 21.39 5.54 -28.24
N ILE A 117 21.98 6.65 -28.73
CA ILE A 117 22.22 7.86 -27.95
C ILE A 117 20.89 8.46 -27.48
N LEU A 118 19.91 8.60 -28.37
CA LEU A 118 18.59 9.13 -28.00
C LEU A 118 17.90 8.21 -26.99
N SER A 119 17.96 6.89 -27.19
CA SER A 119 17.38 5.91 -26.27
C SER A 119 18.04 5.97 -24.89
N ALA A 120 19.38 6.09 -24.82
CA ALA A 120 20.11 6.24 -23.57
C ALA A 120 19.77 7.53 -22.83
N GLY A 121 19.60 8.64 -23.56
CA GLY A 121 19.15 9.91 -22.98
C GLY A 121 17.74 9.82 -22.40
N ILE A 122 16.81 9.17 -23.09
CA ILE A 122 15.46 8.96 -22.57
C ILE A 122 15.49 8.06 -21.32
N LEU A 123 16.27 6.97 -21.35
CA LEU A 123 16.45 6.07 -20.21
C LEU A 123 17.01 6.80 -18.99
N CYS A 124 18.05 7.61 -19.18
CA CYS A 124 18.65 8.45 -18.14
C CYS A 124 17.60 9.40 -17.56
N LEU A 125 16.88 10.14 -18.41
CA LEU A 125 15.85 11.09 -17.99
C LEU A 125 14.77 10.42 -17.15
N VAL A 126 14.21 9.30 -17.62
CA VAL A 126 13.13 8.59 -16.93
C VAL A 126 13.58 8.03 -15.58
N LYS A 127 14.82 7.52 -15.49
CA LYS A 127 15.41 7.05 -14.22
C LYS A 127 15.64 8.19 -13.25
N THR A 128 16.34 9.25 -13.67
CA THR A 128 16.70 10.39 -12.80
C THR A 128 15.48 11.16 -12.31
N ARG A 129 14.39 11.19 -13.10
CA ARG A 129 13.14 11.87 -12.75
C ARG A 129 12.10 10.95 -12.09
N GLU A 130 12.43 9.69 -11.83
CA GLU A 130 11.51 8.73 -11.21
C GLU A 130 10.14 8.72 -11.91
N ALA A 131 10.13 8.66 -13.25
CA ALA A 131 8.86 8.67 -13.99
C ALA A 131 8.05 7.38 -13.76
N VAL A 132 8.71 6.29 -13.37
CA VAL A 132 8.07 5.09 -12.83
C VAL A 132 7.82 5.30 -11.35
N LEU A 133 6.56 5.54 -10.97
CA LEU A 133 6.13 5.62 -9.59
C LEU A 133 5.84 4.21 -9.08
N VAL A 134 6.44 3.85 -7.95
CA VAL A 134 6.08 2.66 -7.18
C VAL A 134 5.44 3.11 -5.88
N ALA A 135 4.26 2.58 -5.60
CA ALA A 135 3.51 2.89 -4.39
C ALA A 135 4.35 2.47 -3.17
N PRO A 136 4.48 3.35 -2.16
CA PRO A 136 5.16 3.04 -0.91
C PRO A 136 4.65 1.73 -0.30
N HIS A 137 5.44 1.15 0.60
CA HIS A 137 5.04 -0.07 1.31
C HIS A 137 3.67 0.11 2.00
N ALA A 138 2.85 -0.93 1.96
CA ALA A 138 1.44 -0.93 2.40
C ALA A 138 0.51 0.07 1.67
N HIS A 139 0.90 0.55 0.48
CA HIS A 139 0.05 1.36 -0.40
C HIS A 139 -0.05 0.76 -1.80
N HIS A 140 -1.07 1.18 -2.52
CA HIS A 140 -1.23 0.96 -3.95
C HIS A 140 -2.04 2.11 -4.56
N PHE A 141 -1.88 2.35 -5.85
CA PHE A 141 -2.55 3.39 -6.58
C PHE A 141 -3.96 2.99 -7.02
N VAL A 142 -4.86 3.97 -7.06
CA VAL A 142 -6.17 3.88 -7.71
C VAL A 142 -6.19 4.82 -8.90
N HIS A 143 -6.42 4.25 -10.08
CA HIS A 143 -6.49 4.94 -11.35
C HIS A 143 -7.90 5.51 -11.60
N PRO A 144 -8.07 6.46 -12.55
CA PRO A 144 -9.35 7.11 -12.89
C PRO A 144 -10.56 6.22 -13.30
N ARG A 145 -10.50 4.89 -13.17
CA ARG A 145 -11.64 3.97 -13.34
C ARG A 145 -11.79 2.96 -12.20
N ARG A 146 -11.34 3.31 -10.99
CA ARG A 146 -11.32 2.42 -9.81
C ARG A 146 -10.56 1.11 -10.06
N ARG A 147 -9.50 1.23 -10.85
CA ARG A 147 -8.55 0.14 -11.14
C ARG A 147 -7.32 0.33 -10.26
N HIS A 148 -6.74 -0.76 -9.78
CA HIS A 148 -5.74 -0.75 -8.71
C HIS A 148 -4.40 -1.31 -9.23
N SER A 149 -3.28 -0.64 -8.98
CA SER A 149 -1.91 -1.15 -9.26
C SER A 149 -0.94 -0.64 -8.19
N ARG A 150 0.25 -1.21 -8.05
CA ARG A 150 1.33 -0.60 -7.24
C ARG A 150 2.32 0.22 -8.06
N GLY A 151 2.38 0.03 -9.37
CA GLY A 151 3.23 0.76 -10.29
C GLY A 151 2.42 1.67 -11.19
N PHE A 152 2.93 2.88 -11.44
CA PHE A 152 2.32 3.83 -12.35
C PHE A 152 3.41 4.59 -13.13
N LEU A 153 3.26 4.70 -14.44
CA LEU A 153 4.20 5.46 -15.27
C LEU A 153 3.65 6.87 -15.50
N ARG A 154 4.32 7.88 -14.94
CA ARG A 154 3.93 9.29 -15.00
C ARG A 154 4.91 10.10 -15.84
N ALA A 155 4.58 10.29 -17.12
CA ALA A 155 5.37 11.07 -18.07
C ALA A 155 5.67 12.52 -17.60
N ALA A 156 4.75 13.13 -16.84
CA ALA A 156 4.88 14.49 -16.34
C ALA A 156 6.16 14.72 -15.51
N ASN A 157 6.66 13.69 -14.81
CA ASN A 157 7.88 13.80 -14.02
C ASN A 157 9.12 14.07 -14.90
N ALA A 158 9.11 13.63 -16.17
CA ALA A 158 10.18 13.88 -17.13
C ALA A 158 10.07 15.26 -17.82
N LEU A 159 9.07 16.08 -17.48
CA LEU A 159 8.75 17.35 -18.13
C LEU A 159 8.85 18.54 -17.17
N ILE A 160 9.95 18.60 -16.41
CA ILE A 160 10.16 19.63 -15.38
C ILE A 160 11.11 20.74 -15.88
N GLN A 161 12.30 20.38 -16.36
CA GLN A 161 13.31 21.37 -16.79
C GLN A 161 13.25 21.63 -18.30
N GLY A 162 13.58 22.86 -18.71
CA GLY A 162 13.48 23.28 -20.11
C GLY A 162 14.40 22.51 -21.05
N GLU A 163 15.62 22.17 -20.61
CA GLU A 163 16.60 21.38 -21.36
C GLU A 163 16.15 19.92 -21.59
N GLU A 164 15.47 19.33 -20.61
CA GLU A 164 14.91 17.96 -20.68
C GLU A 164 13.71 17.92 -21.64
N ILE A 165 12.80 18.90 -21.49
CA ILE A 165 11.68 19.09 -22.42
C ILE A 165 12.21 19.33 -23.83
N GLY A 166 13.29 20.11 -23.97
CA GLY A 166 13.97 20.34 -25.24
C GLY A 166 14.53 19.05 -25.86
N PHE A 167 15.19 18.21 -25.07
CA PHE A 167 15.68 16.91 -25.53
C PHE A 167 14.54 15.99 -26.02
N LEU A 168 13.45 15.86 -25.24
CA LEU A 168 12.28 15.09 -25.68
C LEU A 168 11.59 15.72 -26.92
N ALA A 169 11.61 17.05 -27.03
CA ALA A 169 11.08 17.75 -28.20
C ALA A 169 11.87 17.42 -29.47
N LEU A 170 13.20 17.33 -29.39
CA LEU A 170 14.06 16.82 -30.47
C LEU A 170 13.62 15.41 -30.89
N VAL A 171 13.42 14.51 -29.94
CA VAL A 171 12.96 13.14 -30.22
C VAL A 171 11.60 13.14 -30.91
N LEU A 172 10.69 14.02 -30.49
CA LEU A 172 9.33 14.09 -31.01
C LEU A 172 9.26 14.63 -32.45
N LEU A 173 10.23 15.42 -32.91
CA LEU A 173 10.22 16.06 -34.24
C LEU A 173 9.97 15.09 -35.41
N ARG A 174 10.50 13.87 -35.32
CA ARG A 174 10.38 12.85 -36.39
C ARG A 174 8.95 12.35 -36.61
N TYR A 175 8.07 12.54 -35.63
CA TYR A 175 6.68 12.10 -35.66
C TYR A 175 5.70 13.22 -36.04
N LEU A 176 6.16 14.47 -36.00
CA LEU A 176 5.35 15.62 -36.40
C LEU A 176 5.42 15.78 -37.92
N GLY A 177 4.27 15.73 -38.59
CA GLY A 177 4.10 16.05 -40.00
C GLY A 177 4.18 17.56 -40.27
N ASN A 178 4.45 17.95 -41.52
CA ASN A 178 4.52 19.36 -41.91
C ASN A 178 3.14 19.99 -42.12
N ALA A 179 2.12 19.16 -42.33
CA ALA A 179 0.74 19.57 -42.57
C ALA A 179 -0.19 19.26 -41.38
N ASP A 180 0.39 18.97 -40.20
CA ASP A 180 -0.41 18.68 -39.01
C ASP A 180 -1.15 19.96 -38.60
N LEU A 181 -2.46 19.83 -38.42
CA LEU A 181 -3.38 20.90 -38.02
C LEU A 181 -3.80 20.74 -36.55
N LYS A 182 -3.86 19.50 -36.05
CA LYS A 182 -4.29 19.21 -34.68
C LYS A 182 -3.54 18.05 -34.04
N ILE A 183 -3.20 18.21 -32.76
CA ILE A 183 -2.59 17.18 -31.92
C ILE A 183 -3.48 16.94 -30.71
N TRP A 184 -3.99 15.72 -30.60
CA TRP A 184 -4.70 15.24 -29.42
C TRP A 184 -3.72 14.69 -28.41
N ILE A 185 -3.80 15.14 -27.16
CA ILE A 185 -2.98 14.63 -26.05
C ILE A 185 -3.85 13.92 -25.03
N ASP A 186 -3.39 12.81 -24.47
CA ASP A 186 -4.14 12.08 -23.44
C ASP A 186 -4.18 12.82 -22.10
N SER A 187 -3.15 13.61 -21.80
CA SER A 187 -3.04 14.41 -20.58
C SER A 187 -2.55 15.81 -20.89
N SER A 188 -3.10 16.83 -20.23
CA SER A 188 -2.57 18.20 -20.32
C SER A 188 -1.12 18.31 -19.84
N SER A 189 -0.62 17.34 -19.06
CA SER A 189 0.75 17.38 -18.54
C SER A 189 1.83 17.30 -19.60
N ILE A 190 1.51 16.79 -20.81
CA ILE A 190 2.48 16.71 -21.92
C ILE A 190 2.34 17.86 -22.93
N ALA A 191 1.45 18.83 -22.70
CA ALA A 191 1.26 19.97 -23.61
C ALA A 191 2.55 20.78 -23.79
N SER A 192 3.33 20.98 -22.71
CA SER A 192 4.60 21.72 -22.74
C SER A 192 5.60 21.11 -23.72
N LEU A 193 5.68 19.78 -23.78
CA LEU A 193 6.50 19.04 -24.75
C LEU A 193 6.06 19.31 -26.19
N VAL A 194 4.76 19.23 -26.44
CA VAL A 194 4.21 19.45 -27.80
C VAL A 194 4.47 20.89 -28.25
N TYR A 195 4.23 21.89 -27.38
CA TYR A 195 4.55 23.28 -27.68
C TYR A 195 6.04 23.49 -27.95
N ALA A 196 6.92 22.87 -27.15
CA ALA A 196 8.37 22.95 -27.36
C ALA A 196 8.80 22.34 -28.70
N ALA A 197 8.25 21.18 -29.07
CA ALA A 197 8.52 20.54 -30.35
C ALA A 197 8.01 21.37 -31.54
N CYS A 198 6.81 21.97 -31.43
CA CYS A 198 6.26 22.86 -32.44
C CYS A 198 7.11 24.13 -32.61
N ALA A 199 7.53 24.75 -31.51
CA ALA A 199 8.40 25.94 -31.53
C ALA A 199 9.77 25.61 -32.14
N LEU A 200 10.37 24.47 -31.79
CA LEU A 200 11.64 24.01 -32.35
C LEU A 200 11.52 23.73 -33.85
N LYS A 201 10.46 23.03 -34.27
CA LYS A 201 10.18 22.75 -35.68
C LYS A 201 9.96 24.03 -36.48
N SER A 202 9.19 24.97 -35.94
CA SER A 202 8.94 26.26 -36.56
C SER A 202 10.23 27.03 -36.84
N ARG A 203 11.11 27.08 -35.83
CA ARG A 203 12.41 27.74 -35.93
C ARG A 203 13.28 27.13 -37.03
N LEU A 204 13.32 25.79 -37.10
CA LEU A 204 14.18 25.06 -38.04
C LEU A 204 13.63 25.04 -39.48
N THR A 205 12.32 25.21 -39.66
CA THR A 205 11.68 25.28 -40.99
C THR A 205 11.48 26.71 -41.48
N GLY A 206 11.54 27.70 -40.59
CA GLY A 206 11.21 29.10 -40.91
C GLY A 206 9.72 29.35 -41.14
N SER A 207 8.85 28.39 -40.81
CA SER A 207 7.40 28.49 -40.99
C SER A 207 6.68 28.22 -39.66
N PRO A 208 5.77 29.09 -39.19
CA PRO A 208 4.99 28.83 -37.99
C PRO A 208 3.94 27.75 -38.27
N PRO A 209 4.01 26.57 -37.61
CA PRO A 209 2.91 25.61 -37.69
C PRO A 209 1.73 26.17 -36.91
N SER A 210 0.56 26.26 -37.55
CA SER A 210 -0.70 26.56 -36.86
C SER A 210 -1.31 25.25 -36.39
N ILE A 211 -0.82 24.75 -35.25
CA ILE A 211 -1.27 23.48 -34.67
C ILE A 211 -2.17 23.77 -33.47
N GLN A 212 -3.38 23.21 -33.49
CA GLN A 212 -4.26 23.16 -32.33
C GLN A 212 -3.87 21.97 -31.44
N ILE A 213 -3.74 22.18 -30.13
CA ILE A 213 -3.46 21.11 -29.16
C ILE A 213 -4.67 20.98 -28.24
N GLU A 214 -5.19 19.76 -28.09
CA GLU A 214 -6.38 19.50 -27.27
C GLU A 214 -6.21 18.22 -26.45
N SER A 215 -6.51 18.30 -25.14
CA SER A 215 -6.50 17.14 -24.25
C SER A 215 -7.81 16.38 -24.36
N PHE A 216 -7.75 15.06 -24.51
CA PHE A 216 -8.92 14.18 -24.45
C PHE A 216 -9.07 13.47 -23.09
N SER A 217 -8.30 13.87 -22.07
CA SER A 217 -8.42 13.34 -20.70
C SER A 217 -8.37 11.81 -20.61
N SER A 218 -7.45 11.20 -21.35
CA SER A 218 -7.13 9.77 -21.32
C SER A 218 -8.39 8.90 -21.48
N TYR A 219 -8.58 7.92 -20.59
CA TYR A 219 -9.74 7.03 -20.64
C TYR A 219 -11.08 7.73 -20.42
N ASP A 220 -11.15 8.88 -19.74
CA ASP A 220 -12.43 9.52 -19.42
C ASP A 220 -13.02 10.31 -20.61
N GLY A 221 -12.17 10.76 -21.53
CA GLY A 221 -12.61 11.48 -22.73
C GLY A 221 -12.32 10.77 -24.06
N VAL A 222 -11.78 9.54 -24.06
CA VAL A 222 -11.57 8.75 -25.30
C VAL A 222 -12.85 8.62 -26.13
N ASP A 223 -14.01 8.53 -25.48
CA ASP A 223 -15.30 8.42 -26.17
C ASP A 223 -15.71 9.72 -26.89
N ARG A 224 -15.18 10.87 -26.43
CA ARG A 224 -15.39 12.21 -27.01
C ARG A 224 -14.37 12.56 -28.08
N LEU A 225 -13.28 11.80 -28.18
CA LEU A 225 -12.23 12.04 -29.15
C LEU A 225 -12.78 11.81 -30.57
N SER A 226 -12.68 12.84 -31.40
CA SER A 226 -13.28 12.90 -32.73
C SER A 226 -12.28 13.50 -33.72
N VAL A 227 -11.67 12.63 -34.52
CA VAL A 227 -10.77 13.01 -35.61
C VAL A 227 -11.60 13.39 -36.85
N GLN A 228 -11.36 14.57 -37.40
CA GLN A 228 -11.99 15.08 -38.62
C GLN A 228 -11.13 14.81 -39.86
N ASP A 229 -9.82 15.00 -39.76
CA ASP A 229 -8.86 14.75 -40.84
C ASP A 229 -7.75 13.77 -40.40
N PRO A 230 -7.84 12.48 -40.76
CA PRO A 230 -6.81 11.48 -40.44
C PRO A 230 -5.40 11.80 -40.97
N ASN A 231 -5.26 12.69 -41.96
CA ASN A 231 -3.98 13.10 -42.53
C ASN A 231 -3.44 14.39 -41.89
N GLY A 232 -4.30 15.19 -41.27
CA GLY A 232 -3.96 16.44 -40.59
C GLY A 232 -3.92 16.33 -39.07
N GLU A 233 -4.31 15.19 -38.50
CA GLU A 233 -4.40 14.99 -37.05
C GLU A 233 -3.52 13.84 -36.55
N LEU A 234 -3.00 13.99 -35.33
CA LEU A 234 -2.27 12.94 -34.62
C LEU A 234 -2.71 12.84 -33.17
N VAL A 235 -2.57 11.66 -32.58
CA VAL A 235 -2.79 11.41 -31.16
C VAL A 235 -1.46 11.08 -30.49
N LEU A 236 -1.14 11.82 -29.44
CA LEU A 236 0.03 11.62 -28.60
C LEU A 236 -0.41 11.15 -27.21
N ILE A 237 0.03 9.98 -26.83
CA ILE A 237 -0.26 9.33 -25.55
C ILE A 237 1.00 9.42 -24.67
N SER A 238 0.83 9.96 -23.47
CA SER A 238 1.90 10.20 -22.52
C SER A 238 2.58 8.90 -22.05
N ALA A 239 1.80 7.92 -21.60
CA ALA A 239 2.32 6.65 -21.12
C ALA A 239 1.27 5.53 -21.18
N THR A 240 1.72 4.28 -21.34
CA THR A 240 0.84 3.12 -21.19
C THR A 240 1.53 1.90 -20.57
N ALA A 241 0.90 1.33 -19.52
CA ALA A 241 1.39 0.13 -18.86
C ALA A 241 0.86 -1.17 -19.49
N SER A 242 -0.39 -1.16 -19.98
CA SER A 242 -1.05 -2.35 -20.54
C SER A 242 -1.23 -2.32 -22.06
N GLY A 243 -0.97 -1.18 -22.71
CA GLY A 243 -1.22 -1.00 -24.15
C GLY A 243 -2.70 -0.76 -24.51
N SER A 244 -3.61 -0.76 -23.54
CA SER A 244 -5.05 -0.68 -23.81
C SER A 244 -5.56 0.70 -24.26
N LEU A 245 -4.91 1.80 -23.85
CA LEU A 245 -5.31 3.15 -24.29
C LEU A 245 -5.02 3.39 -25.79
N PRO A 246 -3.79 3.13 -26.32
CA PRO A 246 -3.54 3.20 -27.76
C PRO A 246 -4.50 2.36 -28.58
N GLN A 247 -4.82 1.15 -28.12
CA GLN A 247 -5.78 0.26 -28.77
C GLN A 247 -7.17 0.90 -28.89
N LYS A 248 -7.71 1.42 -27.79
CA LYS A 248 -9.01 2.11 -27.80
C LYS A 248 -9.02 3.35 -28.69
N VAL A 249 -7.93 4.13 -28.67
CA VAL A 249 -7.79 5.31 -29.53
C VAL A 249 -7.85 4.90 -31.01
N MET A 250 -7.11 3.86 -31.41
CA MET A 250 -7.12 3.38 -32.79
C MET A 250 -8.49 2.83 -33.20
N GLU A 251 -9.12 2.03 -32.36
CA GLU A 251 -10.47 1.50 -32.60
C GLU A 251 -11.51 2.63 -32.77
N LYS A 252 -11.39 3.70 -31.98
CA LYS A 252 -12.29 4.86 -32.00
C LYS A 252 -12.06 5.78 -33.21
N THR A 253 -10.80 6.06 -33.53
CA THR A 253 -10.42 7.08 -34.52
C THR A 253 -10.17 6.53 -35.91
N ARG A 254 -9.80 5.25 -36.02
CA ARG A 254 -9.28 4.62 -37.23
C ARG A 254 -8.04 5.33 -37.81
N LEU A 255 -7.30 6.06 -36.97
CA LEU A 255 -6.01 6.61 -37.36
C LEU A 255 -5.00 5.49 -37.66
N PRO A 256 -4.10 5.66 -38.64
CA PRO A 256 -3.04 4.70 -38.91
C PRO A 256 -2.00 4.69 -37.77
N ASP A 257 -1.25 3.59 -37.65
CA ASP A 257 -0.25 3.37 -36.59
C ASP A 257 0.77 4.50 -36.44
N ALA A 258 1.16 5.13 -37.55
CA ALA A 258 2.11 6.25 -37.57
C ALA A 258 1.54 7.54 -36.96
N ARG A 259 0.22 7.63 -36.74
CA ARG A 259 -0.49 8.80 -36.20
C ARG A 259 -0.95 8.62 -34.77
N VAL A 260 -0.77 7.44 -34.18
CA VAL A 260 -1.00 7.18 -32.76
C VAL A 260 0.35 6.89 -32.11
N ILE A 261 0.90 7.89 -31.44
CA ILE A 261 2.24 7.88 -30.89
C ILE A 261 2.15 7.78 -29.37
N THR A 262 2.86 6.84 -28.77
CA THR A 262 2.97 6.68 -27.32
C THR A 262 4.39 7.01 -26.88
N LEU A 263 4.57 8.00 -26.00
CA LEU A 263 5.90 8.42 -25.56
C LEU A 263 6.62 7.32 -24.80
N PHE A 264 5.96 6.73 -23.79
CA PHE A 264 6.55 5.70 -22.95
C PHE A 264 5.63 4.49 -22.81
N SER A 265 6.17 3.28 -22.91
CA SER A 265 5.39 2.07 -22.61
C SER A 265 6.17 1.01 -21.86
N THR A 266 5.50 0.35 -20.91
CA THR A 266 6.01 -0.89 -20.27
C THR A 266 5.28 -2.15 -20.76
N ALA A 267 4.35 -2.03 -21.71
CA ALA A 267 3.58 -3.16 -22.21
C ALA A 267 4.41 -4.02 -23.17
N LYS A 268 4.22 -5.35 -23.13
CA LYS A 268 4.91 -6.28 -24.04
C LYS A 268 4.54 -6.07 -25.52
N ARG A 269 3.31 -5.63 -25.79
CA ARG A 269 2.79 -5.33 -27.13
C ARG A 269 1.92 -4.08 -27.05
N VAL A 270 2.16 -3.15 -27.97
CA VAL A 270 1.42 -1.90 -28.10
C VAL A 270 1.15 -1.68 -29.57
N VAL A 271 -0.07 -1.28 -29.91
CA VAL A 271 -0.44 -0.87 -31.26
C VAL A 271 -0.03 0.59 -31.50
N GLY A 272 0.23 0.95 -32.75
CA GLY A 272 0.76 2.27 -33.07
C GLY A 272 2.27 2.38 -32.83
N THR A 273 2.74 3.62 -32.75
CA THR A 273 4.17 3.93 -32.65
C THR A 273 4.58 4.19 -31.21
N VAL A 274 5.60 3.49 -30.70
CA VAL A 274 6.16 3.72 -29.36
C VAL A 274 7.50 4.44 -29.47
N VAL A 275 7.65 5.57 -28.78
CA VAL A 275 8.89 6.36 -28.79
C VAL A 275 9.95 5.71 -27.91
N PHE A 276 9.56 5.21 -26.74
CA PHE A 276 10.47 4.55 -25.82
C PHE A 276 9.83 3.37 -25.08
N ASP A 277 10.55 2.24 -25.09
CA ASP A 277 10.21 1.04 -24.34
C ASP A 277 10.81 1.12 -22.93
N ALA A 278 9.96 1.41 -21.96
CA ALA A 278 10.31 1.59 -20.56
C ALA A 278 10.46 0.26 -19.78
N ARG A 279 10.38 -0.91 -20.45
CA ARG A 279 10.54 -2.22 -19.77
C ARG A 279 11.90 -2.38 -19.10
N GLU A 280 12.95 -1.79 -19.66
CA GLU A 280 14.31 -1.79 -19.08
C GLU A 280 14.40 -1.11 -17.72
N ILE A 281 13.41 -0.29 -17.33
CA ILE A 281 13.40 0.42 -16.04
C ILE A 281 12.74 -0.41 -14.95
N ILE A 282 11.91 -1.39 -15.35
CA ILE A 282 11.09 -2.19 -14.43
C ILE A 282 11.59 -3.64 -14.31
N THR A 283 12.76 -3.97 -14.86
CA THR A 283 13.31 -5.34 -14.83
C THR A 283 13.52 -5.87 -13.43
N ASP A 284 13.87 -4.98 -12.49
CA ASP A 284 14.18 -5.32 -11.10
C ASP A 284 12.93 -5.27 -10.20
N LEU A 285 11.77 -4.96 -10.77
CA LEU A 285 10.50 -4.86 -10.06
C LEU A 285 9.65 -6.10 -10.32
N ASP A 286 8.92 -6.53 -9.29
CA ASP A 286 7.92 -7.60 -9.41
C ASP A 286 6.90 -7.21 -10.51
N PRO A 287 6.73 -8.04 -11.56
CA PRO A 287 5.78 -7.78 -12.65
C PRO A 287 4.35 -7.49 -12.15
N LEU A 288 3.95 -8.08 -11.02
CA LEU A 288 2.64 -7.90 -10.40
C LEU A 288 2.39 -6.42 -10.03
N ILE A 289 3.44 -5.64 -9.76
CA ILE A 289 3.33 -4.22 -9.38
C ILE A 289 2.60 -3.41 -10.45
N PHE A 290 2.84 -3.69 -11.73
CA PHE A 290 2.24 -2.96 -12.85
C PHE A 290 0.95 -3.60 -13.38
N GLU A 291 0.56 -4.76 -12.85
CA GLU A 291 -0.73 -5.34 -13.15
C GLU A 291 -1.87 -4.51 -12.54
N VAL A 292 -2.99 -4.49 -13.27
CA VAL A 292 -4.12 -3.62 -12.98
C VAL A 292 -5.33 -4.47 -12.59
N PHE A 293 -5.75 -4.37 -11.34
CA PHE A 293 -6.82 -5.17 -10.75
C PHE A 293 -8.11 -4.36 -10.56
N GLU A 294 -9.25 -5.05 -10.51
CA GLU A 294 -10.46 -4.48 -9.90
C GLU A 294 -10.36 -4.55 -8.38
N GLU A 295 -11.01 -3.63 -7.66
CA GLU A 295 -10.96 -3.53 -6.19
C GLU A 295 -11.17 -4.89 -5.48
N ILE A 296 -12.17 -5.65 -5.93
CA ILE A 296 -12.55 -6.98 -5.38
C ILE A 296 -11.48 -8.06 -5.58
N GLN A 297 -10.65 -7.90 -6.61
CA GLN A 297 -9.60 -8.84 -7.01
C GLN A 297 -8.19 -8.34 -6.65
N CYS A 298 -8.08 -7.12 -6.13
CA CYS A 298 -6.81 -6.50 -5.80
C CYS A 298 -6.12 -7.23 -4.63
N PRO A 299 -4.92 -7.82 -4.83
CA PRO A 299 -4.20 -8.52 -3.76
C PRO A 299 -3.86 -7.57 -2.61
N TRP A 300 -3.48 -6.33 -2.93
CA TRP A 300 -3.10 -5.35 -1.92
C TRP A 300 -4.29 -4.87 -1.07
N CYS A 301 -5.49 -4.72 -1.65
CA CYS A 301 -6.70 -4.42 -0.86
C CYS A 301 -6.95 -5.50 0.19
N ARG A 302 -6.77 -6.78 -0.15
CA ARG A 302 -6.96 -7.91 0.77
C ARG A 302 -5.92 -7.92 1.90
N GLU A 303 -4.73 -7.41 1.63
CA GLU A 303 -3.66 -7.25 2.62
C GLU A 303 -3.82 -6.01 3.52
N GLY A 304 -4.86 -5.21 3.32
CA GLY A 304 -5.08 -3.96 4.06
C GLY A 304 -4.18 -2.81 3.60
N SER A 305 -3.67 -2.88 2.36
CA SER A 305 -2.94 -1.79 1.71
C SER A 305 -3.89 -0.62 1.42
N ARG A 306 -3.42 0.61 1.64
CA ARG A 306 -4.19 1.83 1.42
C ARG A 306 -4.06 2.34 -0.01
N THR A 307 -5.14 2.93 -0.51
CA THR A 307 -5.24 3.46 -1.87
C THR A 307 -4.75 4.90 -1.94
N ILE A 308 -3.79 5.18 -2.82
CA ILE A 308 -3.42 6.53 -3.25
C ILE A 308 -4.19 6.80 -4.55
N THR A 309 -5.14 7.73 -4.53
CA THR A 309 -5.97 8.00 -5.71
C THR A 309 -5.31 9.08 -6.56
N PHE A 310 -5.07 8.79 -7.83
CA PHE A 310 -4.68 9.83 -8.77
C PHE A 310 -5.89 10.69 -9.11
N VAL A 311 -5.76 12.02 -8.99
CA VAL A 311 -6.84 12.97 -9.29
C VAL A 311 -6.51 13.76 -10.55
N GLY A 312 -7.54 13.96 -11.38
CA GLY A 312 -7.47 14.78 -12.60
C GLY A 312 -6.67 14.14 -13.72
N ASP A 313 -6.52 14.88 -14.82
CA ASP A 313 -5.79 14.46 -16.02
C ASP A 313 -4.26 14.56 -15.85
N GLN A 314 -3.77 15.30 -14.85
CA GLN A 314 -2.34 15.43 -14.52
C GLN A 314 -1.82 14.33 -13.59
N PHE A 315 -2.69 13.41 -13.16
CA PHE A 315 -2.37 12.30 -12.25
C PHE A 315 -1.56 12.76 -11.04
N LEU A 316 -2.03 13.82 -10.36
CA LEU A 316 -1.38 14.30 -9.15
C LEU A 316 -1.59 13.27 -8.03
N ALA A 317 -0.50 12.83 -7.41
CA ALA A 317 -0.54 12.14 -6.13
C ALA A 317 -0.42 13.20 -5.04
N ASP A 318 -1.37 13.23 -4.13
CA ASP A 318 -1.33 14.18 -3.02
C ASP A 318 -0.14 13.88 -2.10
N ALA A 319 0.58 14.92 -1.69
CA ALA A 319 1.62 14.79 -0.67
C ALA A 319 0.95 14.47 0.66
N ALA A 320 0.91 13.18 1.02
CA ALA A 320 0.32 12.75 2.27
C ALA A 320 1.17 13.27 3.44
N THR A 321 0.56 14.06 4.31
CA THR A 321 1.17 14.45 5.58
C THR A 321 1.14 13.26 6.54
N ILE A 322 2.27 12.94 7.16
CA ILE A 322 2.37 11.81 8.11
C ILE A 322 2.35 12.36 9.53
N THR A 323 1.40 11.89 10.35
CA THR A 323 1.30 12.22 11.78
C THR A 323 1.42 10.96 12.61
N ALA A 324 2.21 11.02 13.67
CA ALA A 324 2.39 9.90 14.60
C ALA A 324 1.50 10.06 15.83
N TYR A 325 0.78 9.01 16.20
CA TYR A 325 -0.13 9.01 17.33
C TYR A 325 0.40 8.13 18.48
N THR A 326 0.41 8.69 19.69
CA THR A 326 0.75 7.94 20.91
C THR A 326 -0.53 7.63 21.67
N LEU A 327 -0.77 6.36 21.96
CA LEU A 327 -1.93 5.92 22.72
C LEU A 327 -1.92 6.52 24.13
N VAL A 328 -3.10 6.91 24.59
CA VAL A 328 -3.31 7.49 25.92
C VAL A 328 -4.44 6.74 26.61
N GLN A 329 -4.46 6.78 27.95
CA GLN A 329 -5.44 6.05 28.75
C GLN A 329 -6.89 6.23 28.28
N SER A 330 -7.25 7.45 27.85
CA SER A 330 -8.60 7.79 27.38
C SER A 330 -9.02 7.13 26.06
N ASP A 331 -8.10 6.47 25.35
CA ASP A 331 -8.42 5.66 24.17
C ASP A 331 -9.17 4.36 24.54
N ALA A 332 -8.98 3.88 25.77
CA ALA A 332 -9.86 2.87 26.36
C ALA A 332 -11.09 3.55 26.97
N SER A 333 -12.20 3.56 26.24
CA SER A 333 -13.45 4.17 26.69
C SER A 333 -13.97 3.52 27.99
N PRO A 334 -14.72 4.25 28.84
CA PRO A 334 -15.28 3.68 30.08
C PRO A 334 -16.12 2.43 29.84
N LEU A 335 -16.89 2.40 28.73
CA LEU A 335 -17.67 1.25 28.31
C LEU A 335 -16.79 0.05 27.96
N LEU A 336 -15.69 0.27 27.22
CA LEU A 336 -14.75 -0.79 26.87
C LEU A 336 -14.09 -1.36 28.13
N ARG A 337 -13.66 -0.51 29.07
CA ARG A 337 -13.06 -0.97 30.35
C ARG A 337 -14.03 -1.80 31.18
N LYS A 338 -15.28 -1.34 31.32
CA LYS A 338 -16.35 -2.07 32.03
C LYS A 338 -16.59 -3.44 31.37
N THR A 339 -16.66 -3.46 30.04
CA THR A 339 -16.86 -4.69 29.28
C THR A 339 -15.69 -5.64 29.47
N LEU A 340 -14.45 -5.24 29.20
CA LEU A 340 -13.27 -6.10 29.39
C LEU A 340 -13.11 -6.61 30.83
N GLY A 341 -13.50 -5.82 31.84
CA GLY A 341 -13.52 -6.27 33.24
C GLY A 341 -14.35 -7.54 33.47
N ARG A 342 -15.41 -7.76 32.69
CA ARG A 342 -16.23 -8.98 32.76
C ARG A 342 -15.65 -10.18 32.01
N TYR A 343 -14.86 -9.95 30.98
CA TYR A 343 -14.37 -10.99 30.06
C TYR A 343 -12.94 -11.44 30.38
N ARG A 344 -12.09 -10.52 30.85
CA ARG A 344 -10.68 -10.83 31.12
C ARG A 344 -10.53 -11.87 32.23
N GLY A 345 -9.52 -12.72 32.13
CA GLY A 345 -9.29 -13.79 33.10
C GLY A 345 -10.24 -14.99 32.98
N ARG A 346 -11.02 -15.06 31.89
CA ARG A 346 -12.00 -16.14 31.63
C ARG A 346 -11.64 -17.03 30.45
N ASN A 347 -10.50 -16.79 29.81
CA ASN A 347 -10.13 -17.43 28.56
C ASN A 347 -11.28 -17.33 27.54
N ALA A 348 -11.83 -16.11 27.42
CA ALA A 348 -13.01 -15.81 26.62
C ALA A 348 -12.67 -15.52 25.15
N PHE A 349 -11.40 -15.36 24.80
CA PHE A 349 -10.96 -14.94 23.47
C PHE A 349 -10.17 -16.03 22.77
N SER A 350 -10.51 -16.31 21.51
CA SER A 350 -9.78 -17.23 20.64
C SER A 350 -9.72 -16.69 19.21
N LEU A 351 -8.76 -17.16 18.42
CA LEU A 351 -8.66 -16.84 16.99
C LEU A 351 -8.97 -18.07 16.16
N ARG A 352 -9.87 -17.90 15.19
CA ARG A 352 -10.26 -18.95 14.24
C ARG A 352 -9.81 -18.57 12.84
N SER A 353 -9.16 -19.50 12.16
CA SER A 353 -8.76 -19.34 10.77
C SER A 353 -10.00 -19.33 9.86
N ASP A 354 -10.03 -18.38 8.93
CA ASP A 354 -11.01 -18.27 7.86
C ASP A 354 -10.36 -18.80 6.57
N ALA A 355 -10.73 -20.02 6.19
CA ALA A 355 -10.13 -20.73 5.06
C ALA A 355 -10.30 -19.99 3.73
N ASP A 356 -11.43 -19.29 3.54
CA ASP A 356 -11.74 -18.61 2.27
C ASP A 356 -10.97 -17.30 2.12
N ARG A 357 -10.65 -16.64 3.24
CA ARG A 357 -10.10 -15.28 3.24
C ARG A 357 -8.66 -15.18 3.69
N ALA A 358 -8.02 -16.28 4.05
CA ALA A 358 -6.63 -16.32 4.52
C ALA A 358 -6.37 -15.33 5.68
N VAL A 359 -7.28 -15.26 6.65
CA VAL A 359 -7.20 -14.38 7.83
C VAL A 359 -7.69 -15.10 9.08
N HIS A 360 -7.39 -14.57 10.25
CA HIS A 360 -7.99 -15.01 11.51
C HIS A 360 -9.10 -14.04 11.94
N ARG A 361 -10.15 -14.58 12.56
CA ARG A 361 -11.22 -13.80 13.19
C ARG A 361 -11.16 -13.97 14.71
N LEU A 362 -11.27 -12.87 15.44
CA LEU A 362 -11.36 -12.91 16.90
C LEU A 362 -12.75 -13.38 17.33
N HIS A 363 -12.80 -14.54 17.95
CA HIS A 363 -14.00 -15.13 18.54
C HIS A 363 -14.07 -14.79 20.03
N VAL A 364 -15.31 -14.64 20.53
CA VAL A 364 -15.57 -14.35 21.95
C VAL A 364 -16.56 -15.39 22.45
N ASP A 365 -16.10 -16.20 23.40
CA ASP A 365 -16.86 -17.28 24.02
C ASP A 365 -17.79 -16.72 25.11
N LEU A 366 -19.07 -16.65 24.76
CA LEU A 366 -20.11 -16.11 25.65
C LEU A 366 -20.53 -17.11 26.74
N SER A 367 -20.25 -18.40 26.56
CA SER A 367 -20.58 -19.44 27.53
C SER A 367 -19.81 -19.26 28.85
N LYS A 368 -18.55 -18.80 28.75
CA LYS A 368 -17.65 -18.51 29.88
C LYS A 368 -17.84 -17.12 30.49
N THR A 369 -18.71 -16.30 29.90
CA THR A 369 -18.90 -14.90 30.27
C THR A 369 -20.36 -14.57 30.48
N LEU A 370 -21.07 -14.02 29.49
CA LEU A 370 -22.45 -13.55 29.65
C LEU A 370 -23.46 -14.65 29.98
N PHE A 371 -23.23 -15.89 29.55
CA PHE A 371 -24.19 -16.98 29.75
C PHE A 371 -23.97 -17.75 31.06
N ASP A 372 -22.85 -17.53 31.73
CA ASP A 372 -22.57 -18.07 33.06
C ASP A 372 -23.63 -17.58 34.06
N ARG A 373 -24.26 -18.51 34.80
CA ARG A 373 -25.45 -18.23 35.63
C ARG A 373 -25.20 -17.12 36.65
N ASP A 374 -24.01 -17.08 37.20
CA ASP A 374 -23.60 -16.12 38.24
C ASP A 374 -23.30 -14.72 37.66
N ARG A 375 -23.35 -14.55 36.34
CA ARG A 375 -22.93 -13.33 35.62
C ARG A 375 -24.00 -12.69 34.76
N ARG A 376 -25.21 -13.22 34.80
CA ARG A 376 -26.32 -12.74 33.97
C ARG A 376 -26.88 -11.39 34.41
N GLU A 377 -26.31 -10.72 35.41
CA GLU A 377 -26.90 -9.49 35.96
C GLU A 377 -27.04 -8.36 34.94
N GLU A 378 -26.12 -8.22 33.99
CA GLU A 378 -26.26 -7.24 32.91
C GLU A 378 -27.39 -7.63 31.95
N ILE A 379 -27.56 -8.93 31.65
CA ILE A 379 -28.73 -9.44 30.90
C ILE A 379 -30.01 -9.12 31.67
N ARG A 380 -30.06 -9.42 32.98
CA ARG A 380 -31.22 -9.12 33.85
C ARG A 380 -31.55 -7.64 33.85
N THR A 381 -30.53 -6.79 33.93
CA THR A 381 -30.69 -5.33 33.91
C THR A 381 -31.30 -4.86 32.59
N VAL A 382 -30.83 -5.39 31.47
CA VAL A 382 -31.40 -5.09 30.14
C VAL A 382 -32.84 -5.60 30.02
N ILE A 383 -33.12 -6.83 30.46
CA ILE A 383 -34.47 -7.43 30.41
C ILE A 383 -35.45 -6.65 31.30
N ARG A 384 -35.09 -6.35 32.55
CA ARG A 384 -35.89 -5.53 33.48
C ARG A 384 -36.26 -4.17 32.89
N ARG A 385 -35.37 -3.59 32.08
CA ARG A 385 -35.54 -2.24 31.53
C ARG A 385 -36.27 -2.23 30.18
N TYR A 386 -36.04 -3.23 29.34
CA TYR A 386 -36.41 -3.17 27.92
C TYR A 386 -37.30 -4.30 27.44
N ALA A 387 -37.55 -5.36 28.21
CA ALA A 387 -38.48 -6.42 27.81
C ALA A 387 -39.93 -5.95 28.00
N PRO A 388 -40.73 -5.79 26.92
CA PRO A 388 -42.12 -5.42 27.07
C PRO A 388 -42.91 -6.55 27.76
N ALA A 389 -43.87 -6.20 28.62
CA ALA A 389 -44.78 -7.18 29.23
C ALA A 389 -45.65 -7.93 28.19
N SER A 390 -45.78 -7.37 26.98
CA SER A 390 -46.45 -8.00 25.83
C SER A 390 -45.59 -9.04 25.11
N THR A 391 -44.34 -9.29 25.54
CA THR A 391 -43.45 -10.27 24.92
C THR A 391 -44.02 -11.67 25.08
N THR A 392 -44.49 -12.23 23.97
CA THR A 392 -45.04 -13.59 23.87
C THR A 392 -44.07 -14.56 23.21
N HIS A 393 -43.17 -14.04 22.37
CA HIS A 393 -42.30 -14.84 21.53
C HIS A 393 -40.87 -14.30 21.59
N ILE A 394 -39.90 -15.20 21.44
CA ILE A 394 -38.49 -14.85 21.25
C ILE A 394 -38.00 -15.51 19.97
N LEU A 395 -37.41 -14.75 19.07
CA LEU A 395 -36.79 -15.25 17.84
C LEU A 395 -35.27 -15.15 17.96
N PRO A 396 -34.53 -16.25 18.15
CA PRO A 396 -33.08 -16.22 18.07
C PRO A 396 -32.61 -15.98 16.63
N SER A 397 -31.52 -15.26 16.44
CA SER A 397 -30.76 -15.34 15.18
C SER A 397 -30.12 -16.73 15.05
N ARG A 398 -29.82 -17.17 13.83
CA ARG A 398 -29.24 -18.50 13.60
C ARG A 398 -27.96 -18.73 14.42
N GLY A 399 -27.85 -19.89 15.05
CA GLY A 399 -26.67 -20.35 15.78
C GLY A 399 -26.93 -20.69 17.25
N THR A 400 -26.16 -21.66 17.75
CA THR A 400 -26.31 -22.26 19.09
C THR A 400 -26.24 -21.24 20.23
N ASP A 401 -25.34 -20.25 20.13
CA ASP A 401 -25.19 -19.22 21.16
C ASP A 401 -26.43 -18.34 21.27
N SER A 402 -27.06 -18.02 20.13
CA SER A 402 -28.26 -17.17 20.08
C SER A 402 -29.49 -17.89 20.60
N GLU A 403 -29.61 -19.18 20.31
CA GLU A 403 -30.63 -20.07 20.88
C GLU A 403 -30.47 -20.20 22.41
N THR A 404 -29.22 -20.34 22.87
CA THR A 404 -28.89 -20.35 24.29
C THR A 404 -29.31 -19.03 24.96
N LEU A 405 -28.96 -17.90 24.36
CA LEU A 405 -29.36 -16.58 24.88
C LEU A 405 -30.89 -16.42 24.87
N ALA A 406 -31.59 -16.90 23.84
CA ALA A 406 -33.05 -16.86 23.80
C ALA A 406 -33.70 -17.65 24.96
N GLY A 407 -33.16 -18.83 25.28
CA GLY A 407 -33.57 -19.59 26.46
C GLY A 407 -33.35 -18.81 27.76
N ILE A 408 -32.18 -18.20 27.93
CA ILE A 408 -31.86 -17.35 29.09
C ILE A 408 -32.84 -16.19 29.19
N VAL A 409 -33.11 -15.49 28.10
CA VAL A 409 -34.06 -14.35 28.08
C VAL A 409 -35.47 -14.81 28.45
N ALA A 410 -35.92 -15.97 27.95
CA ALA A 410 -37.23 -16.52 28.31
C ALA A 410 -37.34 -16.79 29.81
N ASP A 411 -36.29 -17.36 30.40
CA ASP A 411 -36.24 -17.70 31.82
C ASP A 411 -36.18 -16.42 32.69
N GLU A 412 -35.41 -15.41 32.29
CA GLU A 412 -35.34 -14.13 33.01
C GLU A 412 -36.65 -13.32 32.92
N ILE A 413 -37.37 -13.38 31.79
CA ILE A 413 -38.73 -12.80 31.69
C ILE A 413 -39.69 -13.52 32.64
N THR A 414 -39.57 -14.85 32.75
CA THR A 414 -40.38 -15.65 33.67
C THR A 414 -40.08 -15.30 35.12
N ALA A 415 -38.81 -15.04 35.45
CA ALA A 415 -38.37 -14.61 36.78
C ALA A 415 -38.95 -13.23 37.20
N LEU A 416 -39.40 -12.40 36.25
CA LEU A 416 -40.14 -11.16 36.53
C LEU A 416 -41.63 -11.40 36.85
N GLY A 417 -42.09 -12.66 36.88
CA GLY A 417 -43.48 -13.03 37.11
C GLY A 417 -44.36 -13.00 35.86
N LEU A 418 -43.77 -12.89 34.67
CA LEU A 418 -44.48 -12.92 33.39
C LEU A 418 -44.59 -14.36 32.84
N LYS A 419 -45.54 -14.59 31.92
CA LYS A 419 -45.63 -15.88 31.22
C LYS A 419 -44.37 -16.09 30.39
N ARG A 420 -43.75 -17.27 30.50
CA ARG A 420 -42.57 -17.64 29.71
C ARG A 420 -42.87 -17.53 28.20
N PRO A 421 -42.12 -16.71 27.45
CA PRO A 421 -42.29 -16.60 26.00
C PRO A 421 -41.96 -17.90 25.26
N GLU A 422 -42.64 -18.13 24.14
CA GLU A 422 -42.33 -19.22 23.20
C GLU A 422 -41.06 -18.87 22.40
N VAL A 423 -40.05 -19.76 22.41
CA VAL A 423 -38.83 -19.58 21.62
C VAL A 423 -39.08 -20.19 20.24
N LEU A 424 -39.07 -19.34 19.21
CA LEU A 424 -39.36 -19.72 17.84
C LEU A 424 -38.17 -20.40 17.16
N ASN A 425 -38.47 -21.26 16.18
CA ASN A 425 -37.46 -21.84 15.30
C ASN A 425 -36.98 -20.77 14.28
N PRO A 426 -35.68 -20.43 14.21
CA PRO A 426 -35.17 -19.42 13.28
C PRO A 426 -35.28 -19.80 11.80
N PHE A 427 -35.54 -21.07 11.48
CA PHE A 427 -35.77 -21.54 10.12
C PHE A 427 -37.25 -21.48 9.71
N GLN A 428 -38.16 -21.47 10.70
CA GLN A 428 -39.61 -21.49 10.51
C GLN A 428 -40.29 -20.58 11.55
N PRO A 429 -40.11 -19.25 11.45
CA PRO A 429 -40.64 -18.31 12.44
C PRO A 429 -42.17 -18.20 12.43
N ASP A 430 -42.83 -18.72 11.39
CA ASP A 430 -44.28 -18.66 11.22
C ASP A 430 -45.04 -19.79 11.92
N ASP A 431 -44.38 -20.86 12.37
CA ASP A 431 -44.97 -22.06 12.99
C ASP A 431 -45.36 -21.88 14.48
N ALA A 432 -45.64 -20.64 14.89
CA ALA A 432 -45.97 -20.32 16.28
C ALA A 432 -47.29 -20.97 16.71
N THR A 433 -47.32 -21.55 17.91
CA THR A 433 -48.47 -22.28 18.42
C THR A 433 -49.38 -21.44 19.34
N SER A 434 -48.91 -20.26 19.76
CA SER A 434 -49.59 -19.37 20.71
C SER A 434 -49.94 -17.98 20.16
N ASP A 435 -50.84 -17.29 20.86
CA ASP A 435 -51.29 -15.93 20.48
C ASP A 435 -50.14 -14.91 20.48
N ARG A 436 -50.03 -14.13 19.39
CA ARG A 436 -48.90 -13.23 19.14
C ARG A 436 -49.22 -11.82 19.61
N ARG A 437 -48.48 -11.34 20.61
CA ARG A 437 -48.60 -9.96 21.13
C ARG A 437 -47.34 -9.12 20.96
N GLY A 438 -46.17 -9.76 20.97
CA GLY A 438 -44.87 -9.09 20.84
C GLY A 438 -43.75 -10.10 20.71
N VAL A 439 -42.67 -9.70 20.05
CA VAL A 439 -41.50 -10.54 19.80
C VAL A 439 -40.20 -9.84 20.21
N MET A 440 -39.35 -10.58 20.92
CA MET A 440 -37.95 -10.19 21.13
C MET A 440 -37.05 -10.94 20.15
N VAL A 441 -36.33 -10.23 19.30
CA VAL A 441 -35.35 -10.81 18.37
C VAL A 441 -33.99 -10.79 19.05
N VAL A 442 -33.36 -11.94 19.23
CA VAL A 442 -32.17 -12.09 20.09
C VAL A 442 -30.99 -12.58 19.27
N ALA A 443 -29.84 -11.92 19.39
CA ALA A 443 -28.58 -12.40 18.82
C ALA A 443 -27.49 -12.42 19.90
N ALA A 444 -26.79 -13.55 20.01
CA ALA A 444 -25.70 -13.70 20.96
C ALA A 444 -24.56 -12.70 20.71
N SER A 445 -24.14 -12.58 19.45
CA SER A 445 -23.28 -11.49 19.03
C SER A 445 -23.60 -11.03 17.62
N ILE A 446 -23.41 -9.73 17.35
CA ILE A 446 -23.67 -9.18 16.01
C ILE A 446 -22.43 -8.57 15.38
N GLY A 447 -22.39 -8.76 14.06
CA GLY A 447 -21.45 -8.21 13.11
C GLY A 447 -21.96 -6.88 12.52
N SER A 448 -22.27 -6.92 11.22
CA SER A 448 -22.95 -5.85 10.47
C SER A 448 -24.43 -5.64 10.83
N GLY A 449 -25.05 -6.56 11.59
CA GLY A 449 -26.48 -6.53 11.91
C GLY A 449 -27.41 -7.11 10.83
N GLN A 450 -26.85 -7.69 9.74
CA GLN A 450 -27.64 -8.30 8.66
C GLN A 450 -28.65 -9.33 9.19
N SER A 451 -28.26 -10.13 10.19
CA SER A 451 -29.14 -11.14 10.80
C SER A 451 -30.42 -10.54 11.40
N PHE A 452 -30.39 -9.32 11.93
CA PHE A 452 -31.58 -8.64 12.42
C PHE A 452 -32.42 -8.05 11.29
N GLN A 453 -31.79 -7.57 10.22
CA GLN A 453 -32.54 -7.11 9.05
C GLN A 453 -33.29 -8.28 8.38
N ASP A 454 -32.66 -9.44 8.28
CA ASP A 454 -33.27 -10.66 7.76
C ASP A 454 -34.43 -11.11 8.66
N ALA A 455 -34.20 -11.21 9.98
CA ALA A 455 -35.26 -11.52 10.94
C ALA A 455 -36.43 -10.52 10.88
N SER A 456 -36.14 -9.22 10.73
CA SER A 456 -37.18 -8.19 10.59
C SER A 456 -38.04 -8.38 9.33
N ARG A 457 -37.43 -8.83 8.23
CA ARG A 457 -38.14 -9.17 6.97
C ARG A 457 -39.03 -10.38 7.16
N ASP A 458 -38.53 -11.43 7.78
CA ASP A 458 -39.28 -12.67 8.02
C ASP A 458 -40.49 -12.42 8.91
N LEU A 459 -40.35 -11.55 9.92
CA LEU A 459 -41.43 -11.22 10.86
C LEU A 459 -42.51 -10.27 10.28
N ARG A 460 -42.39 -9.76 9.04
CA ARG A 460 -43.34 -8.76 8.48
C ARG A 460 -44.78 -9.25 8.41
N ASN A 461 -45.00 -10.52 8.12
CA ASN A 461 -46.33 -11.10 8.00
C ASN A 461 -46.84 -11.62 9.35
N SER A 462 -46.03 -12.42 10.04
CA SER A 462 -46.39 -13.09 11.29
C SER A 462 -46.56 -12.14 12.47
N PHE A 463 -45.79 -11.04 12.51
CA PHE A 463 -45.83 -10.02 13.56
C PHE A 463 -46.11 -8.63 12.97
N LYS A 464 -47.11 -8.55 12.09
CA LYS A 464 -47.57 -7.29 11.49
C LYS A 464 -48.15 -6.36 12.57
N ASN A 465 -47.68 -5.12 12.62
CA ASN A 465 -48.11 -4.08 13.58
C ASN A 465 -47.92 -4.45 15.07
N LEU A 466 -47.12 -5.49 15.37
CA LEU A 466 -46.79 -5.87 16.75
C LEU A 466 -45.43 -5.29 17.18
N PRO A 467 -45.22 -5.02 18.48
CA PRO A 467 -43.96 -4.53 19.01
C PRO A 467 -42.82 -5.55 18.79
N ARG A 468 -41.67 -5.02 18.38
CA ARG A 468 -40.42 -5.76 18.20
C ARG A 468 -39.32 -5.10 19.04
N THR A 469 -38.62 -5.90 19.81
CA THR A 469 -37.43 -5.47 20.55
C THR A 469 -36.26 -6.34 20.13
N TYR A 470 -35.17 -5.73 19.67
CA TYR A 470 -33.94 -6.41 19.29
C TYR A 470 -32.99 -6.40 20.49
N LEU A 471 -32.48 -7.57 20.88
CA LEU A 471 -31.53 -7.72 21.98
C LEU A 471 -30.25 -8.37 21.48
N VAL A 472 -29.12 -7.73 21.79
CA VAL A 472 -27.78 -8.22 21.48
C VAL A 472 -27.06 -8.57 22.77
N GLY A 473 -26.50 -9.78 22.86
CA GLY A 473 -25.55 -10.12 23.92
C GLY A 473 -24.28 -9.28 23.81
N LEU A 474 -23.46 -9.53 22.79
CA LEU A 474 -22.23 -8.78 22.54
C LEU A 474 -22.21 -8.13 21.15
N ASN A 475 -22.18 -6.81 21.09
CA ASN A 475 -21.94 -6.06 19.87
C ASN A 475 -20.43 -5.94 19.62
N LYS A 476 -19.94 -6.42 18.46
CA LYS A 476 -18.50 -6.59 18.16
C LYS A 476 -17.91 -5.54 17.21
N HIS A 477 -18.65 -4.54 16.76
CA HIS A 477 -18.14 -3.57 15.77
C HIS A 477 -18.26 -2.10 16.15
N SER A 478 -17.41 -1.32 15.49
CA SER A 478 -17.30 0.12 15.58
C SER A 478 -18.46 0.84 14.88
N VAL A 479 -18.93 1.88 15.57
CA VAL A 479 -20.22 2.58 15.44
C VAL A 479 -20.32 3.53 14.24
N ALA A 480 -19.25 3.79 13.48
CA ALA A 480 -19.17 5.03 12.71
C ALA A 480 -19.99 5.10 11.39
N GLU A 481 -20.16 4.00 10.63
CA GLU A 481 -20.76 4.08 9.28
C GLU A 481 -22.07 3.29 9.13
N HIS A 482 -22.15 2.07 9.68
CA HIS A 482 -23.27 1.17 9.41
C HIS A 482 -24.32 1.12 10.54
N GLN A 483 -23.92 1.44 11.77
CA GLN A 483 -24.80 1.36 12.93
C GLN A 483 -25.94 2.39 12.91
N PRO A 484 -25.75 3.66 12.48
CA PRO A 484 -26.86 4.61 12.38
C PRO A 484 -27.90 4.19 11.34
N ILE A 485 -27.45 3.58 10.23
CA ILE A 485 -28.31 3.05 9.17
C ILE A 485 -29.07 1.81 9.69
N LEU A 486 -28.35 0.87 10.30
CA LEU A 486 -28.95 -0.32 10.92
C LEU A 486 -30.00 0.06 11.97
N LEU A 487 -29.69 1.03 12.84
CA LEU A 487 -30.64 1.56 13.82
C LEU A 487 -31.86 2.17 13.12
N LYS A 488 -31.65 3.03 12.12
CA LYS A 488 -32.75 3.65 11.37
C LYS A 488 -33.65 2.62 10.69
N ASP A 489 -33.06 1.59 10.10
CA ASP A 489 -33.79 0.52 9.40
C ASP A 489 -34.54 -0.41 10.37
N LEU A 490 -33.94 -0.76 11.51
CA LEU A 490 -34.55 -1.64 12.50
C LEU A 490 -35.60 -0.94 13.35
N GLU A 491 -35.40 0.34 13.67
CA GLU A 491 -36.31 1.15 14.50
C GLU A 491 -37.53 1.68 13.72
N HIS A 492 -37.50 1.61 12.38
CA HIS A 492 -38.58 2.13 11.54
C HIS A 492 -39.87 1.33 11.68
N ASN A 493 -40.97 2.03 11.96
CA ASN A 493 -42.32 1.48 12.01
C ASN A 493 -43.31 2.53 11.48
N ASN A 494 -44.21 2.14 10.57
CA ASN A 494 -45.07 3.07 9.83
C ASN A 494 -46.27 3.58 10.64
N THR A 495 -46.77 2.81 11.60
CA THR A 495 -48.08 3.06 12.24
C THR A 495 -48.10 2.87 13.76
N ALA A 496 -46.96 2.58 14.39
CA ALA A 496 -46.84 2.33 15.84
C ALA A 496 -45.49 2.85 16.38
N PRO A 497 -45.24 2.81 17.70
CA PRO A 497 -43.96 3.25 18.27
C PRO A 497 -42.77 2.53 17.62
N LYS A 498 -41.64 3.24 17.55
CA LYS A 498 -40.38 2.70 17.01
C LYS A 498 -39.99 1.43 17.74
N HIS A 499 -39.41 0.49 17.01
CA HIS A 499 -38.77 -0.67 17.62
C HIS A 499 -37.55 -0.25 18.45
N VAL A 500 -37.11 -1.11 19.37
CA VAL A 500 -36.00 -0.81 20.29
C VAL A 500 -34.85 -1.77 20.03
N LEU A 501 -33.62 -1.27 19.91
CA LEU A 501 -32.40 -2.09 19.95
C LEU A 501 -31.71 -1.90 21.31
N CYS A 502 -31.53 -2.99 22.05
CA CYS A 502 -30.76 -3.02 23.29
C CYS A 502 -29.53 -3.93 23.14
N THR A 503 -28.42 -3.51 23.75
CA THR A 503 -27.16 -4.24 23.76
C THR A 503 -26.74 -4.44 25.21
N VAL A 504 -26.37 -5.66 25.58
CA VAL A 504 -25.84 -5.97 26.91
C VAL A 504 -24.41 -5.44 26.99
N ASP A 505 -23.53 -5.96 26.13
CA ASP A 505 -22.10 -5.62 26.11
C ASP A 505 -21.62 -5.19 24.72
N GLN A 506 -20.58 -4.35 24.68
CA GLN A 506 -20.02 -3.84 23.45
C GLN A 506 -18.49 -3.82 23.45
N MET A 507 -17.90 -4.30 22.36
CA MET A 507 -16.48 -4.19 22.01
C MET A 507 -16.36 -3.76 20.54
N SER A 508 -15.34 -2.96 20.22
CA SER A 508 -15.13 -2.46 18.87
C SER A 508 -14.03 -3.25 18.18
N PHE A 509 -14.35 -4.15 17.25
CA PHE A 509 -13.33 -4.76 16.39
C PHE A 509 -13.44 -4.22 14.95
N PRO A 510 -12.35 -4.29 14.16
CA PRO A 510 -12.38 -3.94 12.73
C PRO A 510 -13.56 -4.58 12.00
N HIS A 511 -14.13 -3.88 11.03
CA HIS A 511 -15.11 -4.46 10.12
C HIS A 511 -14.53 -4.56 8.70
N PRO A 512 -14.40 -5.76 8.12
CA PRO A 512 -14.68 -7.08 8.73
C PRO A 512 -13.70 -7.44 9.86
N ASN A 513 -14.11 -8.28 10.82
CA ASN A 513 -13.30 -8.73 11.97
C ASN A 513 -12.20 -9.68 11.51
N GLN A 514 -11.11 -9.13 10.98
CA GLN A 514 -10.08 -9.87 10.27
C GLN A 514 -8.69 -9.40 10.66
N PHE A 515 -7.82 -10.37 10.94
CA PHE A 515 -6.43 -10.16 11.30
C PHE A 515 -5.54 -11.09 10.48
N SER A 516 -4.66 -10.49 9.66
CA SER A 516 -3.74 -11.22 8.78
C SER A 516 -2.44 -11.66 9.46
N ALA A 517 -2.14 -11.17 10.66
CA ALA A 517 -0.85 -11.33 11.32
C ALA A 517 -0.41 -12.80 11.45
N TRP A 518 -1.30 -13.64 11.97
CA TRP A 518 -1.05 -15.07 12.17
C TRP A 518 -0.98 -15.87 10.88
N LYS A 519 -1.71 -15.46 9.84
CA LYS A 519 -1.61 -16.12 8.54
C LYS A 519 -0.26 -15.83 7.87
N LYS A 520 0.17 -14.56 7.86
CA LYS A 520 1.49 -14.18 7.35
C LYS A 520 2.62 -14.84 8.15
N GLU A 521 2.45 -14.96 9.45
CA GLU A 521 3.36 -15.73 10.31
C GLU A 521 3.40 -17.22 9.91
N LEU A 522 2.26 -17.86 9.71
CA LEU A 522 2.21 -19.27 9.29
C LEU A 522 2.92 -19.50 7.95
N GLU A 523 2.71 -18.59 6.99
CA GLU A 523 3.40 -18.60 5.70
C GLU A 523 4.91 -18.44 5.87
N PHE A 524 5.33 -17.50 6.72
CA PHE A 524 6.73 -17.30 7.07
C PHE A 524 7.36 -18.57 7.66
N TRP A 525 6.74 -19.18 8.68
CA TRP A 525 7.30 -20.38 9.31
C TRP A 525 7.38 -21.57 8.35
N ARG A 526 6.39 -21.75 7.47
CA ARG A 526 6.42 -22.80 6.44
C ARG A 526 7.55 -22.57 5.45
N LYS A 527 7.76 -21.33 5.01
CA LYS A 527 8.88 -20.97 4.13
C LYS A 527 10.21 -21.23 4.83
N LEU A 528 10.39 -20.69 6.04
CA LEU A 528 11.61 -20.87 6.82
C LEU A 528 11.92 -22.36 7.06
N ARG A 529 10.90 -23.16 7.38
CA ARG A 529 11.04 -24.60 7.60
C ARG A 529 11.56 -25.35 6.36
N LEU A 530 11.14 -24.91 5.17
CA LEU A 530 11.61 -25.43 3.89
C LEU A 530 13.07 -25.02 3.64
N ASP A 531 13.38 -23.73 3.81
CA ASP A 531 14.73 -23.18 3.61
C ASP A 531 15.75 -23.87 4.53
N LEU A 532 15.36 -24.13 5.78
CA LEU A 532 16.16 -24.82 6.78
C LEU A 532 16.39 -26.31 6.50
N SER A 533 15.56 -26.96 5.68
CA SER A 533 15.80 -28.36 5.31
C SER A 533 17.11 -28.56 4.53
N VAL A 534 17.65 -27.48 3.97
CA VAL A 534 18.90 -27.45 3.19
C VAL A 534 20.13 -27.13 4.05
N THR A 535 19.96 -26.52 5.24
CA THR A 535 21.07 -25.95 6.04
C THR A 535 21.38 -26.71 7.34
N PHE A 536 20.75 -27.86 7.59
CA PHE A 536 20.96 -28.72 8.78
C PHE A 536 20.95 -27.96 10.13
N PRO A 537 19.86 -27.25 10.49
CA PRO A 537 19.74 -26.56 11.78
C PRO A 537 19.69 -27.52 12.97
N SER A 538 19.81 -26.97 14.18
CA SER A 538 19.59 -27.73 15.41
C SER A 538 18.16 -28.30 15.46
N ALA A 539 18.03 -29.53 15.98
CA ALA A 539 16.73 -30.22 16.08
C ALA A 539 15.71 -29.45 16.95
N GLU A 540 16.21 -28.65 17.89
CA GLU A 540 15.42 -27.81 18.78
C GLU A 540 14.73 -26.66 18.05
N VAL A 541 15.41 -26.00 17.10
CA VAL A 541 14.82 -24.96 16.25
C VAL A 541 13.71 -25.53 15.38
N VAL A 542 13.98 -26.67 14.74
CA VAL A 542 13.00 -27.37 13.90
C VAL A 542 11.74 -27.71 14.69
N THR A 543 11.90 -28.29 15.89
CA THR A 543 10.80 -28.64 16.78
C THR A 543 10.00 -27.39 17.19
N THR A 544 10.68 -26.28 17.46
CA THR A 544 10.03 -25.01 17.83
C THR A 544 9.18 -24.47 16.69
N ILE A 545 9.70 -24.50 15.46
CA ILE A 545 8.99 -24.06 14.25
C ILE A 545 7.78 -24.97 13.98
N ASP A 546 7.97 -26.29 13.99
CA ASP A 546 6.91 -27.26 13.71
C ASP A 546 5.76 -27.14 14.73
N LYS A 547 6.08 -26.98 16.03
CA LYS A 547 5.09 -26.72 17.08
C LYS A 547 4.31 -25.41 16.82
N ARG A 548 4.99 -24.35 16.38
CA ARG A 548 4.32 -23.08 16.08
C ARG A 548 3.41 -23.19 14.84
N ILE A 549 3.84 -23.92 13.82
CA ILE A 549 3.01 -24.23 12.63
C ILE A 549 1.74 -24.99 13.04
N GLU A 550 1.85 -25.97 13.95
CA GLU A 550 0.70 -26.72 14.47
C GLU A 550 -0.31 -25.78 15.16
N ILE A 551 0.16 -24.94 16.09
CA ILE A 551 -0.67 -23.95 16.80
C ILE A 551 -1.42 -23.05 15.82
N LEU A 552 -0.71 -22.50 14.83
CA LEU A 552 -1.28 -21.57 13.83
C LEU A 552 -2.21 -22.26 12.82
N SER A 553 -2.20 -23.59 12.76
CA SER A 553 -3.06 -24.38 11.86
C SER A 553 -4.40 -24.77 12.50
N ARG A 554 -4.60 -24.47 13.79
CA ARG A 554 -5.84 -24.74 14.54
C ARG A 554 -6.42 -23.46 15.16
N GLU A 555 -7.46 -23.60 15.98
CA GLU A 555 -7.94 -22.50 16.82
C GLU A 555 -6.88 -22.15 17.88
N ILE A 556 -6.57 -20.86 17.99
CA ILE A 556 -5.56 -20.30 18.91
C ILE A 556 -6.30 -19.74 20.13
N PHE A 557 -5.86 -20.09 21.33
CA PHE A 557 -6.49 -19.66 22.58
C PHE A 557 -5.46 -19.45 23.69
N GLY A 558 -5.87 -18.81 24.80
CA GLY A 558 -4.99 -18.59 25.96
C GLY A 558 -3.73 -17.80 25.60
N ASP A 559 -2.56 -18.40 25.86
CA ASP A 559 -1.23 -17.80 25.69
C ASP A 559 -0.53 -18.20 24.39
N GLU A 560 -1.31 -18.66 23.41
CA GLU A 560 -0.81 -19.08 22.09
C GLU A 560 -0.89 -17.96 21.04
N PHE A 561 -1.39 -16.79 21.41
CA PHE A 561 -1.53 -15.65 20.50
C PHE A 561 -0.17 -15.12 20.04
N LEU A 562 0.81 -15.04 20.93
CA LEU A 562 2.12 -14.46 20.69
C LEU A 562 3.21 -15.53 20.71
N LEU A 563 4.37 -15.14 20.21
CA LEU A 563 5.60 -15.92 20.29
C LEU A 563 6.19 -15.85 21.70
N PRO A 564 6.82 -16.93 22.19
CA PRO A 564 7.42 -16.94 23.50
C PRO A 564 8.73 -16.12 23.53
N ASP A 565 9.24 -15.87 24.73
CA ASP A 565 10.56 -15.30 24.94
C ASP A 565 11.69 -16.30 24.59
N SER A 566 12.95 -15.86 24.74
CA SER A 566 14.15 -16.68 24.50
C SER A 566 14.25 -17.91 25.41
N HIS A 567 13.55 -17.91 26.56
CA HIS A 567 13.46 -19.02 27.51
C HIS A 567 12.22 -19.89 27.28
N LYS A 568 11.53 -19.70 26.14
CA LYS A 568 10.33 -20.43 25.73
C LYS A 568 9.13 -20.24 26.66
N GLN A 569 9.13 -19.17 27.46
CA GLN A 569 8.03 -18.82 28.32
C GLN A 569 7.02 -17.92 27.59
N PRO A 570 5.71 -18.08 27.88
CA PRO A 570 4.70 -17.19 27.32
C PRO A 570 4.87 -15.77 27.88
N LEU A 571 4.66 -14.76 27.02
CA LEU A 571 4.68 -13.37 27.44
C LEU A 571 3.54 -13.10 28.43
N ARG A 572 3.86 -12.47 29.56
CA ARG A 572 2.93 -12.17 30.65
C ARG A 572 2.76 -10.68 30.86
N LEU A 573 1.57 -10.28 31.29
CA LEU A 573 1.26 -8.89 31.61
C LEU A 573 1.71 -8.57 33.03
N ARG A 574 2.58 -7.57 33.19
CA ARG A 574 2.98 -7.09 34.51
C ARG A 574 1.86 -6.28 35.15
N PRO A 575 1.86 -6.07 36.48
CA PRO A 575 0.86 -5.26 37.14
C PRO A 575 0.76 -3.83 36.58
N SER A 576 -0.40 -3.19 36.77
CA SER A 576 -0.65 -1.78 36.41
C SER A 576 -0.79 -1.47 34.91
N PHE A 577 -1.46 -2.33 34.15
CA PHE A 577 -1.80 -2.06 32.75
C PHE A 577 -2.74 -0.84 32.63
N ALA A 578 -2.23 0.23 32.01
CA ALA A 578 -2.84 1.56 32.02
C ALA A 578 -4.30 1.60 31.51
N PHE A 579 -4.69 0.68 30.64
CA PHE A 579 -6.02 0.65 30.03
C PHE A 579 -7.08 -0.08 30.87
N TRP A 580 -6.69 -0.68 31.99
CA TRP A 580 -7.59 -1.35 32.92
C TRP A 580 -7.65 -0.61 34.27
N ASN A 581 -8.81 -0.66 34.94
CA ASN A 581 -9.03 0.07 36.20
C ASN A 581 -8.77 -0.77 37.45
N GLU A 582 -9.05 -2.08 37.40
CA GLU A 582 -8.97 -2.96 38.57
C GLU A 582 -7.75 -3.87 38.46
N ALA A 583 -7.19 -4.24 39.62
CA ALA A 583 -6.17 -5.25 39.77
C ALA A 583 -6.61 -6.57 39.11
N TYR A 584 -5.62 -7.31 38.64
CA TYR A 584 -5.79 -8.60 37.97
C TYR A 584 -4.66 -9.52 38.43
N GLY A 585 -4.91 -10.83 38.43
CA GLY A 585 -3.95 -11.84 38.80
C GLY A 585 -3.38 -12.58 37.59
N ASP A 586 -2.88 -13.79 37.84
CA ASP A 586 -2.23 -14.65 36.85
C ASP A 586 -3.23 -15.32 35.88
N GLU A 587 -4.54 -15.15 36.09
CA GLU A 587 -5.58 -15.65 35.20
C GLU A 587 -5.61 -14.96 33.82
N ILE A 588 -4.92 -13.82 33.69
CA ILE A 588 -4.91 -13.02 32.46
C ILE A 588 -4.16 -13.74 31.34
N THR A 589 -4.84 -13.84 30.19
CA THR A 589 -4.32 -14.47 28.98
C THR A 589 -3.88 -13.45 27.95
N GLN A 590 -3.05 -13.89 26.99
CA GLN A 590 -2.70 -13.05 25.83
C GLN A 590 -3.92 -12.62 25.00
N GLY A 591 -4.94 -13.49 24.92
CA GLY A 591 -6.21 -13.14 24.28
C GLY A 591 -6.91 -11.92 24.90
N ASP A 592 -6.84 -11.76 26.23
CA ASP A 592 -7.44 -10.63 26.95
C ASP A 592 -6.77 -9.30 26.58
N VAL A 593 -5.43 -9.31 26.54
CA VAL A 593 -4.63 -8.13 26.16
C VAL A 593 -4.83 -7.81 24.68
N PHE A 594 -4.83 -8.83 23.82
CA PHE A 594 -5.04 -8.64 22.39
C PHE A 594 -6.42 -8.04 22.09
N ALA A 595 -7.50 -8.57 22.67
CA ALA A 595 -8.84 -8.03 22.49
C ALA A 595 -8.95 -6.58 22.97
N THR A 596 -8.24 -6.24 24.07
CA THR A 596 -8.15 -4.88 24.59
C THR A 596 -7.48 -3.94 23.57
N ILE A 597 -6.28 -4.30 23.10
CA ILE A 597 -5.50 -3.48 22.16
C ILE A 597 -6.21 -3.36 20.81
N ALA A 598 -6.75 -4.45 20.27
CA ALA A 598 -7.53 -4.43 19.03
C ALA A 598 -8.73 -3.47 19.14
N SER A 599 -9.40 -3.44 20.31
CA SER A 599 -10.50 -2.52 20.55
C SER A 599 -10.09 -1.06 20.66
N ILE A 600 -8.96 -0.81 21.32
CA ILE A 600 -8.39 0.53 21.45
C ILE A 600 -8.01 1.08 20.07
N LEU A 601 -7.28 0.31 19.27
CA LEU A 601 -6.86 0.73 17.93
C LEU A 601 -8.07 0.99 17.04
N GLU A 602 -9.10 0.15 17.11
CA GLU A 602 -10.33 0.37 16.34
C GLU A 602 -11.07 1.65 16.77
N ASN A 603 -11.15 1.93 18.06
CA ASN A 603 -11.69 3.21 18.54
C ASN A 603 -10.87 4.39 18.02
N CYS A 604 -9.54 4.31 18.04
CA CYS A 604 -8.68 5.36 17.48
C CYS A 604 -8.84 5.54 15.96
N ARG A 605 -9.24 4.50 15.21
CA ARG A 605 -9.50 4.58 13.76
C ARG A 605 -10.83 5.23 13.40
N LYS A 606 -11.85 5.11 14.27
CA LYS A 606 -13.24 5.42 13.92
C LYS A 606 -13.94 6.42 14.82
N GLN A 607 -13.47 6.63 16.06
CA GLN A 607 -14.09 7.58 17.00
C GLN A 607 -13.25 8.85 17.11
N ALA A 608 -13.82 9.97 16.69
CA ALA A 608 -13.24 11.28 16.93
C ALA A 608 -13.35 11.61 18.42
N LYS A 609 -12.28 12.13 19.02
CA LYS A 609 -12.35 12.69 20.38
C LYS A 609 -13.04 14.05 20.30
N SER A 610 -13.71 14.46 21.38
CA SER A 610 -14.39 15.78 21.45
C SER A 610 -13.50 17.00 21.12
N ARG A 611 -12.16 16.85 21.12
CA ARG A 611 -11.18 17.91 20.77
C ARG A 611 -10.58 17.77 19.36
N HIS A 612 -10.83 16.68 18.65
CA HIS A 612 -10.30 16.44 17.31
C HIS A 612 -11.45 16.40 16.30
N LEU A 613 -11.28 17.03 15.13
CA LEU A 613 -12.26 16.93 14.04
C LEU A 613 -12.32 15.51 13.45
N SER A 614 -11.26 14.71 13.62
CA SER A 614 -11.13 13.35 13.08
C SER A 614 -10.54 12.36 14.11
N PRO A 615 -10.80 11.05 13.94
CA PRO A 615 -10.18 10.01 14.77
C PRO A 615 -8.63 10.03 14.68
N PRO A 616 -7.90 9.77 15.76
CA PRO A 616 -6.42 9.90 15.76
C PRO A 616 -5.65 8.97 14.83
N LEU A 617 -6.22 7.80 14.48
CA LEU A 617 -5.67 6.87 13.49
C LEU A 617 -6.50 6.84 12.20
N ALA A 618 -7.38 7.83 11.99
CA ALA A 618 -8.10 7.94 10.74
C ALA A 618 -7.12 8.14 9.58
N GLN A 619 -7.37 7.50 8.44
CA GLN A 619 -6.53 7.66 7.26
C GLN A 619 -7.31 8.47 6.23
N SER A 620 -6.61 9.33 5.49
CA SER A 620 -7.15 10.00 4.29
C SER A 620 -6.09 10.04 3.19
N PRO A 621 -6.45 10.27 1.93
CA PRO A 621 -5.45 10.40 0.84
C PRO A 621 -4.35 11.45 1.13
N PHE A 622 -4.67 12.46 1.95
CA PHE A 622 -3.80 13.59 2.28
C PHE A 622 -3.14 13.49 3.67
N HIS A 623 -3.59 12.56 4.51
CA HIS A 623 -3.13 12.40 5.89
C HIS A 623 -2.96 10.92 6.23
N MET A 624 -1.71 10.53 6.48
CA MET A 624 -1.33 9.22 6.99
C MET A 624 -1.10 9.31 8.50
N ASN A 625 -1.80 8.49 9.27
CA ASN A 625 -1.57 8.39 10.70
C ASN A 625 -0.85 7.08 11.03
N VAL A 626 0.33 7.16 11.65
CA VAL A 626 1.10 6.00 12.10
C VAL A 626 1.08 5.93 13.62
N LEU A 627 1.30 4.75 14.19
CA LEU A 627 1.59 4.63 15.61
C LEU A 627 2.97 5.22 15.88
N SER A 628 3.06 6.10 16.88
CA SER A 628 4.34 6.59 17.36
C SER A 628 5.18 5.44 17.90
N SER A 629 6.50 5.47 17.66
CA SER A 629 7.45 4.54 18.28
C SER A 629 7.41 4.58 19.82
N GLU A 630 6.91 5.67 20.40
CA GLU A 630 6.65 5.82 21.83
C GLU A 630 5.69 4.76 22.39
N ASN A 631 4.79 4.22 21.56
CA ASN A 631 3.91 3.11 21.98
C ASN A 631 4.69 1.83 22.27
N PHE A 632 5.92 1.69 21.77
CA PHE A 632 6.75 0.50 22.01
C PHE A 632 7.82 0.76 23.08
N THR A 633 8.26 2.00 23.25
CA THR A 633 9.28 2.34 24.26
C THR A 633 8.71 2.65 25.64
N ARG A 634 7.42 2.99 25.76
CA ARG A 634 6.76 3.28 27.05
C ARG A 634 6.20 2.04 27.73
N PHE A 635 5.73 1.07 26.94
CA PHE A 635 5.32 -0.23 27.45
C PHE A 635 6.53 -1.16 27.40
N ASN A 636 7.03 -1.53 28.57
CA ASN A 636 8.14 -2.49 28.67
C ASN A 636 7.66 -3.94 28.62
N ASP A 637 6.34 -4.16 28.62
CA ASP A 637 5.70 -5.46 28.55
C ASP A 637 5.64 -5.97 27.10
N GLY A 638 6.32 -7.07 26.83
CA GLY A 638 6.35 -7.70 25.52
C GLY A 638 4.99 -8.22 25.07
N ILE A 639 4.12 -8.61 25.99
CA ILE A 639 2.72 -8.94 25.68
C ILE A 639 1.97 -7.75 25.07
N ILE A 640 2.21 -6.52 25.57
CA ILE A 640 1.57 -5.30 25.04
C ILE A 640 2.19 -4.95 23.68
N GLN A 641 3.51 -4.98 23.59
CA GLN A 641 4.24 -4.70 22.35
C GLN A 641 3.83 -5.69 21.24
N GLY A 642 3.81 -6.99 21.52
CA GLY A 642 3.34 -8.03 20.61
C GLY A 642 1.88 -7.83 20.20
N CYS A 643 0.98 -7.55 21.15
CA CYS A 643 -0.42 -7.25 20.82
C CYS A 643 -0.56 -6.03 19.90
N LEU A 644 0.22 -4.96 20.12
CA LEU A 644 0.25 -3.79 19.24
C LEU A 644 0.73 -4.16 17.83
N LEU A 645 1.83 -4.90 17.73
CA LEU A 645 2.35 -5.39 16.46
C LEU A 645 1.29 -6.19 15.71
N ARG A 646 0.60 -7.13 16.38
CA ARG A 646 -0.40 -8.02 15.78
C ARG A 646 -1.74 -7.35 15.47
N ALA A 647 -2.14 -6.32 16.21
CA ALA A 647 -3.43 -5.64 16.03
C ALA A 647 -3.39 -4.44 15.08
N ALA A 648 -2.24 -3.77 14.97
CA ALA A 648 -2.05 -2.62 14.08
C ALA A 648 -2.05 -3.05 12.61
N PHE A 649 -2.57 -2.23 11.70
CA PHE A 649 -2.44 -2.46 10.28
C PHE A 649 -1.00 -2.18 9.81
N PRO A 650 -0.51 -2.82 8.74
CA PRO A 650 0.85 -2.57 8.27
C PRO A 650 1.16 -1.10 7.97
N HIS A 651 0.19 -0.35 7.44
CA HIS A 651 0.34 1.08 7.17
C HIS A 651 0.46 1.92 8.46
N GLU A 652 -0.04 1.44 9.60
CA GLU A 652 0.09 2.10 10.91
C GLU A 652 1.47 1.87 11.54
N LEU A 653 2.25 0.91 11.01
CA LEU A 653 3.61 0.56 11.45
C LEU A 653 4.66 0.81 10.36
N SER A 654 4.35 1.70 9.41
CA SER A 654 5.23 2.01 8.29
C SER A 654 6.15 3.18 8.62
N PHE A 655 7.37 2.89 9.07
CA PHE A 655 8.38 3.89 9.44
C PHE A 655 9.46 4.13 8.39
N ALA A 656 9.39 3.44 7.25
CA ALA A 656 10.37 3.55 6.16
C ALA A 656 10.44 4.94 5.49
N HIS A 657 9.43 5.80 5.70
CA HIS A 657 9.39 7.13 5.08
C HIS A 657 10.35 8.12 5.76
N ALA A 658 10.91 9.07 5.00
CA ALA A 658 11.86 10.05 5.54
C ALA A 658 11.27 10.91 6.68
N VAL A 659 9.98 11.24 6.61
CA VAL A 659 9.26 11.99 7.67
C VAL A 659 9.17 11.19 8.98
N THR A 660 9.21 9.86 8.92
CA THR A 660 9.16 8.96 10.08
C THR A 660 10.53 8.43 10.50
N ALA A 661 11.63 8.95 9.94
CA ALA A 661 12.99 8.46 10.21
C ALA A 661 13.34 8.41 11.70
N ASN A 662 12.91 9.42 12.48
CA ASN A 662 13.11 9.43 13.94
C ASN A 662 12.39 8.27 14.65
N HIS A 663 11.23 7.86 14.16
CA HIS A 663 10.52 6.70 14.69
C HIS A 663 11.21 5.39 14.29
N SER A 664 11.66 5.29 13.04
CA SER A 664 12.43 4.15 12.54
C SER A 664 13.70 3.93 13.38
N ALA A 665 14.49 4.98 13.61
CA ALA A 665 15.70 4.90 14.42
C ALA A 665 15.43 4.49 15.88
N LYS A 666 14.33 4.96 16.47
CA LYS A 666 13.91 4.56 17.83
C LYS A 666 13.53 3.08 17.90
N ILE A 667 12.79 2.57 16.91
CA ILE A 667 12.43 1.15 16.85
C ILE A 667 13.66 0.28 16.60
N SER A 668 14.55 0.67 15.69
CA SER A 668 15.81 -0.06 15.45
C SER A 668 16.66 -0.13 16.72
N HIS A 669 16.80 0.98 17.45
CA HIS A 669 17.50 0.98 18.73
C HIS A 669 16.81 0.09 19.78
N LEU A 670 15.48 0.06 19.82
CA LEU A 670 14.73 -0.84 20.70
C LEU A 670 15.01 -2.32 20.36
N ILE A 671 14.98 -2.69 19.08
CA ILE A 671 15.25 -4.06 18.62
C ILE A 671 16.68 -4.47 18.96
N ILE A 672 17.67 -3.60 18.73
CA ILE A 672 19.08 -3.87 19.08
C ILE A 672 19.21 -4.12 20.59
N LYS A 673 18.59 -3.28 21.42
CA LYS A 673 18.58 -3.51 22.87
C LYS A 673 17.91 -4.83 23.26
N MET A 674 16.83 -5.21 22.59
CA MET A 674 16.16 -6.49 22.83
C MET A 674 17.05 -7.68 22.44
N LEU A 675 17.87 -7.55 21.40
CA LEU A 675 18.86 -8.56 21.01
C LEU A 675 19.98 -8.66 22.05
N GLU A 676 20.51 -7.52 22.53
CA GLU A 676 21.53 -7.46 23.59
C GLU A 676 21.02 -8.08 24.91
N HIS A 677 19.75 -7.84 25.24
CA HIS A 677 19.09 -8.28 26.46
C HIS A 677 18.13 -9.46 26.24
N HIS A 678 18.37 -10.30 25.22
CA HIS A 678 17.45 -11.39 24.85
C HIS A 678 17.18 -12.37 26.00
N ALA A 679 18.12 -12.49 26.94
CA ALA A 679 18.07 -13.42 28.05
C ALA A 679 17.34 -12.87 29.29
N ASP A 680 16.91 -11.60 29.27
CA ASP A 680 16.19 -10.98 30.37
C ASP A 680 14.86 -10.36 29.93
N SER A 681 14.11 -9.82 30.91
CA SER A 681 12.77 -9.26 30.71
C SER A 681 12.70 -8.07 29.73
N GLN A 682 13.83 -7.45 29.37
CA GLN A 682 13.87 -6.36 28.38
C GLN A 682 13.86 -6.89 26.94
N GLY A 683 14.32 -8.13 26.72
CA GLY A 683 14.35 -8.79 25.41
C GLY A 683 13.16 -9.68 25.09
N GLU A 684 12.18 -9.81 26.01
CA GLU A 684 11.10 -10.81 25.92
C GLU A 684 10.28 -10.74 24.61
N ALA A 685 10.14 -9.55 24.00
CA ALA A 685 9.39 -9.35 22.75
C ALA A 685 10.22 -9.46 21.46
N CYS A 686 11.52 -9.76 21.55
CA CYS A 686 12.45 -9.65 20.42
C CYS A 686 11.95 -10.41 19.18
N LEU A 687 11.49 -11.64 19.38
CA LEU A 687 11.00 -12.50 18.30
C LEU A 687 9.73 -11.96 17.63
N GLU A 688 8.85 -11.28 18.37
CA GLU A 688 7.67 -10.61 17.80
C GLU A 688 8.07 -9.46 16.85
N PHE A 689 9.09 -8.67 17.21
CA PHE A 689 9.59 -7.60 16.35
C PHE A 689 10.26 -8.14 15.09
N LEU A 690 11.12 -9.17 15.21
CA LEU A 690 11.78 -9.77 14.07
C LEU A 690 10.76 -10.37 13.08
N ILE A 691 9.73 -11.07 13.59
CA ILE A 691 8.66 -11.60 12.75
C ILE A 691 7.80 -10.50 12.14
N ALA A 692 7.54 -9.40 12.86
CA ALA A 692 6.84 -8.25 12.29
C ALA A 692 7.61 -7.61 11.12
N LEU A 693 8.94 -7.56 11.19
CA LEU A 693 9.79 -7.11 10.07
C LEU A 693 9.81 -8.14 8.93
N ALA A 694 10.08 -9.42 9.23
CA ALA A 694 10.18 -10.48 8.22
C ALA A 694 8.87 -10.69 7.44
N THR A 695 7.72 -10.48 8.09
CA THR A 695 6.39 -10.56 7.46
C THR A 695 5.94 -9.22 6.83
N ARG A 696 6.80 -8.20 6.86
CA ARG A 696 6.54 -6.83 6.37
C ARG A 696 5.31 -6.18 6.99
N ARG A 697 4.98 -6.58 8.22
CA ARG A 697 3.94 -5.95 9.02
C ARG A 697 4.43 -4.63 9.59
N MET A 698 5.71 -4.53 9.90
CA MET A 698 6.42 -3.31 10.22
C MET A 698 7.47 -3.04 9.15
N SER A 699 7.70 -1.78 8.81
CA SER A 699 8.78 -1.38 7.89
C SER A 699 9.62 -0.27 8.50
N LEU A 700 10.92 -0.37 8.33
CA LEU A 700 11.92 0.60 8.81
C LEU A 700 12.69 1.18 7.62
N ALA A 701 13.38 2.29 7.86
CA ALA A 701 14.28 2.86 6.86
C ALA A 701 15.45 1.91 6.60
N ALA A 702 15.97 1.88 5.36
CA ALA A 702 17.03 0.96 4.97
C ALA A 702 18.30 1.09 5.83
N ALA A 703 18.65 2.31 6.26
CA ALA A 703 19.79 2.56 7.15
C ALA A 703 19.60 1.89 8.53
N ASP A 704 18.37 1.88 9.04
CA ASP A 704 18.02 1.30 10.33
C ASP A 704 17.94 -0.23 10.29
N LEU A 705 17.51 -0.80 9.15
CA LEU A 705 17.58 -2.24 8.89
C LEU A 705 19.03 -2.72 8.83
N LYS A 706 19.92 -2.01 8.11
CA LYS A 706 21.36 -2.30 8.09
C LYS A 706 21.98 -2.28 9.47
N ARG A 707 21.52 -1.36 10.34
CA ARG A 707 21.98 -1.30 11.73
C ARG A 707 21.61 -2.55 12.53
N ILE A 708 20.41 -3.09 12.31
CA ILE A 708 19.95 -4.35 12.93
C ILE A 708 20.73 -5.53 12.35
N ALA A 709 20.93 -5.56 11.03
CA ALA A 709 21.65 -6.61 10.32
C ALA A 709 23.10 -6.77 10.81
N ASN A 710 23.78 -5.64 11.11
CA ASN A 710 25.15 -5.63 11.61
C ASN A 710 25.29 -6.07 13.09
N HIS A 711 24.21 -6.47 13.76
CA HIS A 711 24.29 -6.92 15.15
C HIS A 711 24.99 -8.29 15.25
N PRO A 712 25.92 -8.51 16.21
CA PRO A 712 26.60 -9.78 16.38
C PRO A 712 25.63 -10.93 16.74
N VAL A 713 25.75 -12.08 16.07
CA VAL A 713 24.85 -13.23 16.27
C VAL A 713 25.41 -14.31 17.21
N GLU A 714 26.68 -14.21 17.59
CA GLU A 714 27.45 -15.25 18.31
C GLU A 714 26.85 -15.67 19.66
N ASN A 715 26.10 -14.77 20.30
CA ASN A 715 25.49 -14.99 21.62
C ASN A 715 23.96 -15.04 21.58
N LEU A 716 23.36 -15.04 20.39
CA LEU A 716 21.91 -15.11 20.24
C LEU A 716 21.42 -16.56 20.30
N PRO A 717 20.20 -16.82 20.84
CA PRO A 717 19.57 -18.12 20.72
C PRO A 717 19.39 -18.51 19.25
N ASP A 718 19.54 -19.80 18.94
CA ASP A 718 19.49 -20.31 17.55
C ASP A 718 18.27 -19.81 16.76
N ILE A 719 17.10 -19.73 17.40
CA ILE A 719 15.88 -19.25 16.74
C ILE A 719 15.97 -17.78 16.31
N LEU A 720 16.61 -16.91 17.09
CA LEU A 720 16.82 -15.50 16.72
C LEU A 720 17.83 -15.39 15.60
N THR A 721 18.94 -16.16 15.68
CA THR A 721 19.98 -16.21 14.65
C THR A 721 19.42 -16.64 13.29
N VAL A 722 18.48 -17.58 13.28
CA VAL A 722 17.83 -18.08 12.05
C VAL A 722 16.81 -17.08 11.48
N VAL A 723 16.07 -16.36 12.33
CA VAL A 723 15.03 -15.43 11.89
C VAL A 723 15.59 -14.06 11.47
N LEU A 724 16.67 -13.60 12.12
CA LEU A 724 17.24 -12.27 11.92
C LEU A 724 17.53 -11.94 10.43
N PRO A 725 18.16 -12.80 9.61
CA PRO A 725 18.43 -12.49 8.20
C PRO A 725 17.17 -12.21 7.38
N TYR A 726 16.07 -12.92 7.68
CA TYR A 726 14.78 -12.69 7.01
C TYR A 726 14.12 -11.38 7.45
N ALA A 727 14.37 -10.94 8.67
CA ALA A 727 13.83 -9.68 9.19
C ALA A 727 14.46 -8.45 8.53
N VAL A 728 15.69 -8.57 8.00
CA VAL A 728 16.44 -7.48 7.38
C VAL A 728 16.60 -7.63 5.86
N ASP A 729 15.84 -8.54 5.24
CA ASP A 729 15.90 -8.86 3.81
C ASP A 729 17.33 -9.27 3.33
N GLU A 730 18.17 -9.84 4.21
CA GLU A 730 19.51 -10.39 3.89
C GLU A 730 19.48 -11.91 3.78
N VAL A 731 18.52 -12.46 3.02
CA VAL A 731 18.49 -13.90 2.76
C VAL A 731 19.63 -14.21 1.77
N PRO A 732 20.59 -15.09 2.11
CA PRO A 732 21.68 -15.44 1.19
C PRO A 732 21.13 -16.02 -0.12
N GLU A 733 21.46 -15.39 -1.26
CA GLU A 733 21.06 -15.87 -2.61
C GLU A 733 21.54 -17.32 -2.87
N ASP A 734 22.61 -17.75 -2.20
CA ASP A 734 23.20 -19.10 -2.27
C ASP A 734 22.25 -20.24 -1.86
N LEU A 735 21.13 -19.94 -1.20
CA LEU A 735 20.12 -20.93 -0.79
C LEU A 735 19.11 -21.26 -1.90
N LEU A 736 18.92 -20.36 -2.88
CA LEU A 736 17.98 -20.57 -4.00
C LEU A 736 18.60 -21.42 -5.12
N ASP A 737 19.91 -21.32 -5.34
CA ASP A 737 20.60 -22.07 -6.41
C ASP A 737 20.84 -23.55 -6.07
N LYS A 738 20.94 -23.91 -4.78
CA LYS A 738 21.18 -25.31 -4.36
C LYS A 738 19.93 -26.17 -4.36
N ALA A 739 18.73 -25.60 -4.38
CA ALA A 739 17.47 -26.34 -4.49
C ALA A 739 17.22 -26.88 -5.92
N ASN A 740 17.91 -26.35 -6.94
CA ASN A 740 17.79 -26.80 -8.33
C ASN A 740 18.76 -27.92 -8.74
N ILE A 741 19.62 -28.41 -7.83
CA ILE A 741 20.66 -29.40 -8.16
C ILE A 741 20.37 -30.80 -7.58
N SER A 742 19.32 -30.99 -6.79
CA SER A 742 18.96 -32.30 -6.22
C SER A 742 17.65 -32.88 -6.78
N THR A 743 17.62 -33.15 -8.08
CA THR A 743 16.78 -34.22 -8.64
C THR A 743 17.71 -35.39 -9.03
N PRO A 744 17.64 -36.55 -8.36
CA PRO A 744 18.39 -37.71 -8.81
C PRO A 744 17.64 -38.42 -9.95
N SER A 745 18.43 -38.84 -10.93
CA SER A 745 18.13 -39.81 -11.98
C SER A 745 17.51 -41.10 -11.49
#